data_AF-A0A1Y2W8P3-F1
#
_entry.id   AF-A0A1Y2W8P3-F1
#
_cell.length_a   1.000
_cell.length_b   1.000
_cell.length_c   1.000
_cell.angle_alpha   90.00
_cell.angle_beta   90.00
_cell.angle_gamma   90.00
#
_symmetry.space_group_name_H-M   'P 1'
#
loop_
_entity.id
_entity.type
_entity.pdbx_description
1 polymer ?
#
loop_
_entity_poly.entity_id
_entity_poly.type
_entity_poly.pdbx_seq_one_letter_code
_entity_poly.pdbx_strand_id
1 'polypeptide(L)'
;MASPESPLVKEKQDDAFQPGIQPLPRRKRGWSWSRLAAAFLCAVAITVFVFNRHPPYPDLGNESSTDDAKAWIQWSNIEPSEKLVWHPCTGLFAIDTLCARLTVPMDYNRPLNQSASNPKVHLALVLKTGLNRSEDPSSYSESPLLINPGGPGGSGAALAWSLGRMLQGVVGKDRDIIGFDPRGIGATTPKADCFATDDDPWGLDGRNVAYLNRLAWTVSGHDVGLINSSNVALSKLNARSKALSQLCKQVDEAEGDDSIFKYSNTPNVARDMLSIIDAWDQWRSVPSATDEQQANAKLDPKDSTQGRLVYWGFSYGTLLGATFAAMFPDRVGRIMLDGVVDADHYVGEVWTDFVQDTDKVWDKFFVYCAEAGPNCRFFQPGDKPEDIKKRFDDIMNSLQEEPAIVLPPNMHVPVLVTASDIKQVAFSALYTPIPGYPIIAELLQAYVEGNLGPYLVTPAPTSLCHNFVLPQYPDDAQKVIACSDKRYKLNENVTSLQQRFEDMATYTSFADVWMGAGPNLGCNGWDIEAKDPPMRWDDHPIHQPKTIETSFPVLFLSNHLDPVTPLSAALKMTRKFANASIIEQKAEGHCTLSCVSLCTIKHIRAYLDEGVVPPAPKYGSDTSTSKWTTCECDEKPWKSLNDISAVSNVDINAQVHTEDSILYGKSAEEAETMVAYRNLRNHFVLFTKGIESQYESRSPFRSVHVSDPVLMGAGEQTCSGKE
;
A
#
# COMPACT_ATOMS: atom_id res chain seq x y z
N MET A 1 -36.79 -9.24 -70.43
CA MET A 1 -35.69 -9.25 -71.42
C MET A 1 -35.03 -7.89 -71.40
N ALA A 2 -33.69 -7.85 -71.49
CA ALA A 2 -32.83 -6.69 -71.79
C ALA A 2 -32.83 -5.46 -70.85
N SER A 3 -31.61 -5.03 -70.52
CA SER A 3 -31.13 -3.88 -69.72
C SER A 3 -31.33 -2.51 -70.44
N PRO A 4 -30.90 -1.32 -69.91
CA PRO A 4 -29.52 -1.00 -69.48
C PRO A 4 -29.28 0.03 -68.33
N GLU A 5 -27.96 0.28 -68.10
CA GLU A 5 -27.29 1.39 -67.37
C GLU A 5 -27.26 1.36 -65.83
N SER A 6 -26.23 1.87 -65.11
CA SER A 6 -24.92 2.50 -65.45
C SER A 6 -23.79 2.10 -64.44
N PRO A 7 -22.49 2.46 -64.62
CA PRO A 7 -21.37 1.80 -63.91
C PRO A 7 -20.55 2.64 -62.90
N LEU A 8 -19.54 1.98 -62.30
CA LEU A 8 -18.31 2.48 -61.64
C LEU A 8 -18.34 2.93 -60.15
N VAL A 9 -17.72 2.09 -59.29
CA VAL A 9 -16.61 2.51 -58.40
C VAL A 9 -15.50 1.44 -58.50
N LYS A 10 -14.24 1.85 -58.43
CA LYS A 10 -13.06 0.96 -58.49
C LYS A 10 -12.58 0.61 -57.08
N GLU A 11 -12.31 -0.66 -56.84
CA GLU A 11 -11.42 -1.10 -55.77
C GLU A 11 -10.14 -1.64 -56.45
N LYS A 12 -8.97 -1.27 -55.93
CA LYS A 12 -7.69 -1.66 -56.52
C LYS A 12 -6.78 -2.22 -55.42
N GLN A 13 -6.72 -3.55 -55.37
CA GLN A 13 -5.90 -4.30 -54.42
C GLN A 13 -4.49 -4.54 -54.96
N ASP A 14 -3.56 -4.64 -54.01
CA ASP A 14 -2.25 -5.31 -54.05
C ASP A 14 -1.18 -4.88 -55.07
N ASP A 15 -0.02 -4.46 -54.53
CA ASP A 15 1.29 -4.79 -55.10
C ASP A 15 2.34 -4.98 -53.98
N ALA A 16 2.80 -6.23 -53.90
CA ALA A 16 4.00 -6.82 -53.27
C ALA A 16 4.90 -6.01 -52.30
N PHE A 17 5.07 -6.55 -51.08
CA PHE A 17 6.25 -6.36 -50.22
C PHE A 17 7.25 -7.50 -50.44
N GLN A 18 8.55 -7.22 -50.67
CA GLN A 18 9.60 -8.25 -50.80
C GLN A 18 10.40 -8.46 -49.50
N PRO A 19 10.63 -9.70 -49.05
CA PRO A 19 11.64 -10.01 -48.03
C PRO A 19 12.92 -10.59 -48.67
N GLY A 20 14.05 -9.88 -48.51
CA GLY A 20 15.37 -10.36 -48.89
C GLY A 20 16.18 -10.83 -47.67
N ILE A 21 16.26 -12.13 -47.43
CA ILE A 21 17.15 -12.73 -46.40
C ILE A 21 17.97 -13.86 -47.03
N GLN A 22 19.31 -13.74 -46.97
CA GLN A 22 20.23 -14.82 -47.35
C GLN A 22 20.53 -15.73 -46.13
N PRO A 23 20.60 -17.06 -46.31
CA PRO A 23 20.91 -17.99 -45.22
C PRO A 23 22.43 -18.13 -44.98
N LEU A 24 22.86 -18.04 -43.72
CA LEU A 24 24.23 -18.36 -43.29
C LEU A 24 24.48 -19.89 -43.21
N PRO A 25 25.73 -20.38 -43.33
CA PRO A 25 25.99 -21.80 -43.56
C PRO A 25 25.85 -22.70 -42.31
N ARG A 26 25.11 -23.81 -42.45
CA ARG A 26 25.04 -24.89 -41.45
C ARG A 26 26.41 -25.57 -41.25
N ARG A 27 26.99 -25.45 -40.05
CA ARG A 27 28.20 -26.18 -39.65
C ARG A 27 27.83 -27.59 -39.14
N LYS A 28 28.17 -28.63 -39.91
CA LYS A 28 28.02 -30.04 -39.48
C LYS A 28 28.98 -30.34 -38.32
N ARG A 29 28.49 -31.00 -37.26
CA ARG A 29 29.33 -31.68 -36.26
C ARG A 29 29.07 -33.19 -36.33
N GLY A 30 30.11 -33.95 -36.67
CA GLY A 30 30.07 -35.42 -36.68
C GLY A 30 30.23 -36.01 -35.28
N TRP A 31 29.94 -37.31 -35.15
CA TRP A 31 29.87 -38.04 -33.89
C TRP A 31 30.93 -39.16 -33.83
N SER A 32 31.18 -39.72 -32.64
CA SER A 32 32.18 -40.77 -32.29
C SER A 32 33.67 -40.34 -32.39
N TRP A 33 34.64 -40.86 -31.62
CA TRP A 33 34.74 -41.96 -30.64
C TRP A 33 35.28 -41.39 -29.30
N SER A 34 34.80 -41.71 -28.09
CA SER A 34 34.68 -42.98 -27.34
C SER A 34 35.94 -43.41 -26.54
N ARG A 35 35.70 -43.74 -25.25
CA ARG A 35 36.57 -44.43 -24.27
C ARG A 35 37.83 -43.71 -23.74
N LEU A 36 37.72 -43.03 -22.59
CA LEU A 36 38.74 -42.98 -21.50
C LEU A 36 38.26 -42.23 -20.22
N ALA A 37 37.01 -42.46 -19.76
CA ALA A 37 36.42 -41.68 -18.65
C ALA A 37 35.68 -42.52 -17.58
N ALA A 38 36.04 -43.80 -17.40
CA ALA A 38 35.35 -44.72 -16.48
C ALA A 38 36.18 -45.16 -15.25
N ALA A 39 37.44 -44.71 -15.13
CA ALA A 39 38.37 -45.18 -14.09
C ALA A 39 38.64 -44.16 -12.95
N PHE A 40 38.31 -42.88 -13.14
CA PHE A 40 38.68 -41.82 -12.18
C PHE A 40 37.58 -41.50 -11.14
N LEU A 41 36.33 -41.88 -11.40
CA LEU A 41 35.19 -41.54 -10.52
C LEU A 41 35.06 -42.47 -9.29
N CYS A 42 35.59 -43.69 -9.33
CA CYS A 42 35.50 -44.63 -8.19
C CYS A 42 36.47 -44.33 -7.04
N ALA A 43 37.54 -43.55 -7.26
CA ALA A 43 38.53 -43.26 -6.24
C ALA A 43 38.12 -42.12 -5.28
N VAL A 44 37.37 -41.13 -5.77
CA VAL A 44 36.96 -39.95 -4.98
C VAL A 44 35.82 -40.27 -4.00
N ALA A 45 34.95 -41.22 -4.35
CA ALA A 45 33.80 -41.60 -3.52
C ALA A 45 34.20 -42.26 -2.17
N ILE A 46 35.38 -42.89 -2.09
CA ILE A 46 35.80 -43.65 -0.90
C ILE A 46 36.39 -42.73 0.19
N THR A 47 37.02 -41.61 -0.18
CA THR A 47 37.67 -40.71 0.79
C THR A 47 36.65 -39.87 1.60
N VAL A 48 35.49 -39.57 1.00
CA VAL A 48 34.43 -38.78 1.66
C VAL A 48 33.71 -39.58 2.75
N PHE A 49 33.67 -40.92 2.64
CA PHE A 49 32.88 -41.77 3.53
C PHE A 49 33.53 -42.04 4.91
N VAL A 50 34.81 -41.67 5.11
CA VAL A 50 35.58 -42.04 6.31
C VAL A 50 35.65 -40.91 7.36
N PHE A 51 35.49 -39.65 6.98
CA PHE A 51 35.73 -38.51 7.89
C PHE A 51 34.50 -37.85 8.53
N ASN A 52 33.27 -38.12 8.06
CA ASN A 52 32.05 -37.53 8.65
C ASN A 52 31.31 -38.50 9.58
N ARG A 53 31.87 -38.72 10.79
CA ARG A 53 31.13 -39.35 11.92
C ARG A 53 30.87 -38.34 13.03
N HIS A 54 29.65 -37.81 13.06
CA HIS A 54 29.04 -37.22 14.26
C HIS A 54 28.09 -38.25 14.94
N PRO A 55 27.80 -38.11 16.24
CA PRO A 55 26.98 -39.06 16.99
C PRO A 55 25.50 -39.08 16.52
N PRO A 56 24.74 -40.15 16.84
CA PRO A 56 23.39 -40.33 16.31
C PRO A 56 22.37 -39.38 16.93
N TYR A 57 21.55 -38.76 16.07
CA TYR A 57 20.26 -38.20 16.47
C TYR A 57 19.26 -39.34 16.78
N PRO A 58 18.29 -39.11 17.68
CA PRO A 58 17.25 -40.10 17.96
C PRO A 58 16.34 -40.31 16.75
N ASP A 59 15.92 -41.56 16.57
CA ASP A 59 15.03 -42.02 15.52
C ASP A 59 13.60 -41.52 15.79
N LEU A 60 13.17 -40.48 15.06
CA LEU A 60 11.76 -40.06 15.00
C LEU A 60 11.11 -40.79 13.83
N GLY A 61 10.36 -41.84 14.16
CA GLY A 61 9.72 -42.71 13.18
C GLY A 61 8.64 -42.01 12.35
N ASN A 62 8.19 -42.71 11.30
CA ASN A 62 7.13 -42.28 10.39
C ASN A 62 5.84 -41.85 11.12
N GLU A 63 5.65 -40.55 11.28
CA GLU A 63 4.32 -39.93 11.25
C GLU A 63 4.25 -38.96 10.07
N SER A 64 3.18 -39.06 9.29
CA SER A 64 2.94 -38.19 8.14
C SER A 64 2.44 -36.82 8.62
N SER A 65 3.34 -35.92 9.01
CA SER A 65 2.99 -34.55 9.39
C SER A 65 2.78 -33.68 8.15
N THR A 66 1.58 -33.14 8.02
CA THR A 66 1.14 -32.22 6.96
C THR A 66 1.62 -30.79 7.21
N ASP A 67 2.88 -30.62 7.62
CA ASP A 67 3.30 -29.49 8.45
C ASP A 67 3.93 -28.30 7.70
N ASP A 68 4.24 -28.44 6.41
CA ASP A 68 4.94 -27.42 5.60
C ASP A 68 4.05 -26.23 5.16
N ALA A 69 2.76 -26.20 5.53
CA ALA A 69 1.82 -25.12 5.19
C ALA A 69 1.73 -23.99 6.25
N LYS A 70 2.65 -23.94 7.23
CA LYS A 70 2.56 -23.11 8.45
C LYS A 70 3.01 -21.63 8.33
N ALA A 71 3.26 -21.12 7.12
CA ALA A 71 3.82 -19.77 6.93
C ALA A 71 2.80 -18.62 7.08
N TRP A 72 1.49 -18.88 7.03
CA TRP A 72 0.45 -17.85 6.98
C TRP A 72 -0.67 -18.08 8.00
N ILE A 73 -1.37 -17.01 8.40
CA ILE A 73 -2.55 -17.10 9.27
C ILE A 73 -3.70 -17.67 8.43
N GLN A 74 -4.07 -18.92 8.66
CA GLN A 74 -5.33 -19.43 8.12
C GLN A 74 -6.49 -18.84 8.92
N TRP A 75 -6.96 -17.67 8.49
CA TRP A 75 -8.09 -16.95 9.09
C TRP A 75 -9.39 -17.77 9.17
N SER A 76 -9.52 -18.80 8.33
CA SER A 76 -10.56 -19.83 8.39
C SER A 76 -10.58 -20.62 9.70
N ASN A 77 -9.44 -20.73 10.39
CA ASN A 77 -9.28 -21.52 11.61
C ASN A 77 -9.59 -20.70 12.87
N ILE A 78 -9.83 -19.39 12.72
CA ILE A 78 -10.32 -18.51 13.78
C ILE A 78 -11.83 -18.40 13.62
N GLU A 79 -12.56 -18.85 14.64
CA GLU A 79 -14.02 -18.76 14.68
C GLU A 79 -14.45 -17.30 14.91
N PRO A 80 -15.30 -16.71 14.04
CA PRO A 80 -15.81 -15.36 14.26
C PRO A 80 -16.74 -15.27 15.47
N SER A 81 -16.59 -14.21 16.26
CA SER A 81 -17.37 -13.98 17.48
C SER A 81 -17.85 -12.53 17.56
N GLU A 82 -18.99 -12.30 18.21
CA GLU A 82 -19.49 -10.93 18.53
C GLU A 82 -18.68 -10.28 19.67
N LYS A 83 -17.76 -11.03 20.29
CA LYS A 83 -16.81 -10.57 21.30
C LYS A 83 -15.38 -10.84 20.85
N LEU A 84 -14.42 -10.04 21.30
CA LEU A 84 -13.01 -10.34 21.05
C LEU A 84 -12.60 -11.63 21.77
N VAL A 85 -12.22 -12.62 20.97
CA VAL A 85 -11.53 -13.84 21.40
C VAL A 85 -10.19 -13.84 20.67
N TRP A 86 -9.11 -13.67 21.44
CA TRP A 86 -7.76 -13.57 20.91
C TRP A 86 -7.10 -14.94 20.84
N HIS A 87 -6.50 -15.26 19.71
CA HIS A 87 -5.73 -16.47 19.47
C HIS A 87 -4.29 -16.09 19.10
N PRO A 88 -3.26 -16.89 19.44
CA PRO A 88 -1.92 -16.70 18.89
C PRO A 88 -1.97 -16.74 17.36
N CYS A 89 -1.43 -15.73 16.69
CA CYS A 89 -1.24 -15.78 15.24
C CYS A 89 -0.19 -16.84 14.88
N THR A 90 -0.28 -17.43 13.69
CA THR A 90 0.73 -18.38 13.16
C THR A 90 1.64 -17.71 12.13
N GLY A 91 2.92 -18.14 12.08
CA GLY A 91 3.90 -17.71 11.08
C GLY A 91 5.17 -17.10 11.68
N LEU A 92 6.20 -16.92 10.84
CA LEU A 92 7.56 -16.50 11.24
C LEU A 92 7.64 -15.15 11.96
N PHE A 93 6.66 -14.27 11.79
CA PHE A 93 6.63 -12.91 12.38
C PHE A 93 5.56 -12.75 13.48
N ALA A 94 4.93 -13.84 13.93
CA ALA A 94 3.81 -13.83 14.87
C ALA A 94 4.19 -13.73 16.37
N ILE A 95 5.46 -13.48 16.69
CA ILE A 95 5.93 -13.33 18.09
C ILE A 95 5.19 -12.15 18.75
N ASP A 96 4.61 -12.36 19.94
CA ASP A 96 3.76 -11.40 20.67
C ASP A 96 2.67 -10.75 19.79
N THR A 97 2.03 -11.55 18.95
CA THR A 97 0.98 -11.10 18.03
C THR A 97 -0.25 -12.00 18.15
N LEU A 98 -1.40 -11.39 18.44
CA LEU A 98 -2.68 -12.05 18.64
C LEU A 98 -3.64 -11.70 17.49
N CYS A 99 -4.46 -12.67 17.09
CA CYS A 99 -5.39 -12.60 15.98
C CYS A 99 -6.82 -12.86 16.48
N ALA A 100 -7.81 -12.12 15.96
CA ALA A 100 -9.22 -12.29 16.27
C ALA A 100 -10.11 -12.02 15.05
N ARG A 101 -11.33 -12.57 15.04
CA ARG A 101 -12.36 -12.25 14.04
C ARG A 101 -13.62 -11.68 14.71
N LEU A 102 -13.77 -10.36 14.67
CA LEU A 102 -14.90 -9.66 15.29
C LEU A 102 -16.08 -9.58 14.33
N THR A 103 -17.24 -10.04 14.79
CA THR A 103 -18.48 -10.05 14.00
C THR A 103 -19.25 -8.76 14.23
N VAL A 104 -19.56 -8.05 13.14
CA VAL A 104 -20.32 -6.80 13.12
C VAL A 104 -21.47 -6.90 12.10
N PRO A 105 -22.52 -6.05 12.19
CA PRO A 105 -23.58 -6.00 11.19
C PRO A 105 -23.03 -5.63 9.80
N MET A 106 -23.51 -6.31 8.75
CA MET A 106 -23.36 -5.82 7.38
C MET A 106 -24.07 -4.47 7.21
N ASP A 107 -25.36 -4.45 7.58
CA ASP A 107 -26.23 -3.28 7.62
C ASP A 107 -26.47 -2.88 9.09
N TYR A 108 -26.02 -1.70 9.49
CA TYR A 108 -26.21 -1.19 10.86
C TYR A 108 -27.66 -0.84 11.20
N ASN A 109 -28.57 -0.79 10.23
CA ASN A 109 -30.02 -0.71 10.46
C ASN A 109 -30.62 -2.10 10.80
N ARG A 110 -29.87 -3.18 10.58
CA ARG A 110 -30.24 -4.58 10.88
C ARG A 110 -29.24 -5.21 11.87
N PRO A 111 -29.20 -4.74 13.14
CA PRO A 111 -28.22 -5.21 14.11
C PRO A 111 -28.32 -6.71 14.40
N LEU A 112 -27.19 -7.31 14.79
CA LEU A 112 -27.01 -8.76 14.95
C LEU A 112 -28.03 -9.40 15.92
N ASN A 113 -28.40 -8.68 16.99
CA ASN A 113 -29.30 -9.18 18.02
C ASN A 113 -30.79 -9.25 17.60
N GLN A 114 -31.18 -8.69 16.46
CA GLN A 114 -32.58 -8.73 15.99
C GLN A 114 -32.92 -10.03 15.26
N SER A 115 -31.98 -10.61 14.51
CA SER A 115 -32.14 -11.89 13.84
C SER A 115 -30.80 -12.56 13.57
N ALA A 116 -30.71 -13.86 13.83
CA ALA A 116 -29.57 -14.69 13.44
C ALA A 116 -29.36 -14.74 11.90
N SER A 117 -30.41 -14.41 11.12
CA SER A 117 -30.39 -14.34 9.65
C SER A 117 -30.02 -12.96 9.09
N ASN A 118 -29.56 -12.02 9.92
CA ASN A 118 -29.06 -10.75 9.41
C ASN A 118 -27.65 -10.93 8.82
N PRO A 119 -27.35 -10.34 7.65
CA PRO A 119 -26.04 -10.44 7.01
C PRO A 119 -24.95 -9.86 7.91
N LYS A 120 -23.77 -10.49 7.89
CA LYS A 120 -22.68 -10.24 8.85
C LYS A 120 -21.38 -9.91 8.13
N VAL A 121 -20.54 -9.12 8.77
CA VAL A 121 -19.13 -8.95 8.42
C VAL A 121 -18.29 -9.50 9.56
N HIS A 122 -17.26 -10.29 9.23
CA HIS A 122 -16.30 -10.81 10.18
C HIS A 122 -14.96 -10.12 9.94
N LEU A 123 -14.75 -9.03 10.67
CA LEU A 123 -13.54 -8.21 10.63
C LEU A 123 -12.34 -9.04 11.07
N ALA A 124 -11.24 -9.02 10.33
CA ALA A 124 -9.97 -9.59 10.75
C ALA A 124 -9.15 -8.56 11.54
N LEU A 125 -8.70 -8.92 12.74
CA LEU A 125 -7.90 -8.07 13.62
C LEU A 125 -6.57 -8.74 13.96
N VAL A 126 -5.50 -7.95 13.91
CA VAL A 126 -4.17 -8.28 14.45
C VAL A 126 -3.83 -7.28 15.55
N LEU A 127 -3.64 -7.80 16.76
CA LEU A 127 -3.11 -7.11 17.92
C LEU A 127 -1.62 -7.42 18.05
N LYS A 128 -0.78 -6.40 17.94
CA LYS A 128 0.59 -6.43 18.42
C LYS A 128 0.57 -6.02 19.89
N THR A 129 0.91 -6.94 20.79
CA THR A 129 0.85 -6.66 22.23
C THR A 129 2.03 -5.77 22.65
N GLY A 130 1.79 -4.90 23.62
CA GLY A 130 2.84 -4.17 24.33
C GLY A 130 3.81 -5.11 25.04
N LEU A 131 4.98 -4.60 25.41
CA LEU A 131 5.81 -5.27 26.40
C LEU A 131 5.07 -5.36 27.76
N ASN A 132 5.49 -6.31 28.60
CA ASN A 132 5.04 -6.45 29.99
C ASN A 132 3.53 -6.73 30.18
N ARG A 133 2.81 -7.20 29.15
CA ARG A 133 1.44 -7.71 29.28
C ARG A 133 1.40 -9.06 29.98
N SER A 134 0.31 -9.31 30.71
CA SER A 134 0.02 -10.60 31.35
C SER A 134 -1.16 -11.30 30.67
N GLU A 135 -1.54 -12.49 31.14
CA GLU A 135 -2.78 -13.16 30.70
C GLU A 135 -4.06 -12.40 31.12
N ASP A 136 -3.97 -11.49 32.08
CA ASP A 136 -5.08 -10.65 32.55
C ASP A 136 -5.37 -9.50 31.55
N PRO A 137 -6.58 -9.44 30.94
CA PRO A 137 -6.96 -8.37 30.02
C PRO A 137 -6.83 -6.95 30.59
N SER A 138 -6.99 -6.78 31.91
CA SER A 138 -6.83 -5.47 32.55
C SER A 138 -5.41 -4.91 32.43
N SER A 139 -4.40 -5.79 32.29
CA SER A 139 -2.98 -5.41 32.11
C SER A 139 -2.66 -4.78 30.74
N TYR A 140 -3.61 -4.76 29.81
CA TYR A 140 -3.50 -4.11 28.50
C TYR A 140 -3.86 -2.62 28.54
N SER A 141 -3.50 -1.88 27.49
CA SER A 141 -3.78 -0.44 27.33
C SER A 141 -5.25 -0.12 27.56
N GLU A 142 -5.54 1.04 28.19
CA GLU A 142 -6.92 1.55 28.34
C GLU A 142 -7.68 1.54 27.00
N SER A 143 -7.04 2.04 25.95
CA SER A 143 -7.44 1.80 24.56
C SER A 143 -6.19 1.56 23.71
N PRO A 144 -6.23 0.61 22.76
CA PRO A 144 -5.09 0.29 21.92
C PRO A 144 -4.99 1.33 20.79
N LEU A 145 -3.79 1.50 20.24
CA LEU A 145 -3.63 2.33 19.05
C LEU A 145 -4.17 1.57 17.84
N LEU A 146 -5.35 1.95 17.34
CA LEU A 146 -5.86 1.48 16.06
C LEU A 146 -5.07 2.15 14.93
N ILE A 147 -4.65 1.36 13.93
CA ILE A 147 -3.91 1.87 12.77
C ILE A 147 -4.63 1.55 11.46
N ASN A 148 -4.50 2.44 10.48
CA ASN A 148 -4.96 2.18 9.11
C ASN A 148 -4.00 2.78 8.07
N PRO A 149 -3.52 2.00 7.08
CA PRO A 149 -2.55 2.45 6.07
C PRO A 149 -3.14 3.36 4.98
N GLY A 150 -4.46 3.46 4.86
CA GLY A 150 -5.12 4.15 3.76
C GLY A 150 -5.35 3.28 2.53
N GLY A 151 -5.03 3.81 1.34
CA GLY A 151 -5.41 3.24 0.05
C GLY A 151 -6.52 4.03 -0.65
N PRO A 152 -7.83 3.72 -0.46
CA PRO A 152 -8.41 2.63 0.32
C PRO A 152 -8.01 1.23 -0.19
N GLY A 153 -8.45 0.17 0.49
CA GLY A 153 -8.07 -1.21 0.14
C GLY A 153 -6.80 -1.71 0.86
N GLY A 154 -6.15 -0.88 1.68
CA GLY A 154 -5.00 -1.28 2.48
C GLY A 154 -5.38 -2.11 3.71
N SER A 155 -4.79 -3.30 3.85
CA SER A 155 -4.99 -4.20 5.00
C SER A 155 -4.35 -3.64 6.27
N GLY A 156 -5.15 -3.20 7.24
CA GLY A 156 -4.63 -2.80 8.56
C GLY A 156 -4.09 -4.00 9.34
N ALA A 157 -4.67 -5.20 9.17
CA ALA A 157 -4.19 -6.42 9.83
C ALA A 157 -2.77 -6.78 9.36
N ALA A 158 -2.50 -6.71 8.05
CA ALA A 158 -1.16 -6.92 7.49
C ALA A 158 -0.17 -5.81 7.92
N LEU A 159 -0.62 -4.56 8.06
CA LEU A 159 0.21 -3.46 8.58
C LEU A 159 0.67 -3.75 10.02
N ALA A 160 -0.24 -4.16 10.91
CA ALA A 160 0.10 -4.48 12.30
C ALA A 160 0.97 -5.75 12.42
N TRP A 161 0.68 -6.77 11.61
CA TRP A 161 1.45 -8.01 11.57
C TRP A 161 2.90 -7.79 11.11
N SER A 162 3.11 -6.99 10.05
CA SER A 162 4.44 -6.74 9.49
C SER A 162 5.20 -5.64 10.22
N LEU A 163 4.56 -4.52 10.56
CA LEU A 163 5.23 -3.31 11.06
C LEU A 163 4.93 -2.96 12.52
N GLY A 164 4.05 -3.70 13.22
CA GLY A 164 3.63 -3.38 14.59
C GLY A 164 4.78 -3.19 15.58
N ARG A 165 5.81 -4.04 15.53
CA ARG A 165 7.01 -3.91 16.40
C ARG A 165 7.85 -2.68 16.07
N MET A 166 7.90 -2.26 14.80
CA MET A 166 8.57 -1.02 14.37
C MET A 166 7.77 0.22 14.79
N LEU A 167 6.44 0.18 14.64
CA LEU A 167 5.54 1.20 15.16
C LEU A 167 5.72 1.39 16.66
N GLN A 168 5.79 0.32 17.46
CA GLN A 168 6.10 0.39 18.90
C GLN A 168 7.49 1.01 19.20
N GLY A 169 8.45 0.97 18.28
CA GLY A 169 9.70 1.73 18.42
C GLY A 169 9.50 3.25 18.32
N VAL A 170 8.48 3.68 17.57
CA VAL A 170 8.09 5.08 17.41
C VAL A 170 7.12 5.54 18.51
N VAL A 171 6.02 4.80 18.75
CA VAL A 171 4.89 5.23 19.62
C VAL A 171 4.94 4.69 21.06
N GLY A 172 6.03 4.04 21.46
CA GLY A 172 6.22 3.47 22.80
C GLY A 172 6.18 1.94 22.82
N LYS A 173 7.18 1.31 23.47
CA LYS A 173 7.40 -0.14 23.42
C LYS A 173 6.31 -0.95 24.14
N ASP A 174 5.65 -0.35 25.13
CA ASP A 174 4.55 -0.94 25.91
C ASP A 174 3.16 -0.69 25.29
N ARG A 175 3.05 0.05 24.18
CA ARG A 175 1.74 0.37 23.57
C ARG A 175 1.18 -0.82 22.80
N ASP A 176 -0.04 -1.25 23.14
CA ASP A 176 -0.80 -2.19 22.32
C ASP A 176 -1.26 -1.52 21.02
N ILE A 177 -1.09 -2.21 19.89
CA ILE A 177 -1.44 -1.71 18.55
C ILE A 177 -2.38 -2.71 17.88
N ILE A 178 -3.55 -2.24 17.42
CA ILE A 178 -4.49 -3.05 16.64
C ILE A 178 -4.50 -2.55 15.19
N GLY A 179 -4.13 -3.44 14.28
CA GLY A 179 -4.49 -3.31 12.87
C GLY A 179 -5.72 -4.14 12.58
N PHE A 180 -6.67 -3.59 11.85
CA PHE A 180 -7.85 -4.33 11.40
C PHE A 180 -8.02 -4.18 9.89
N ASP A 181 -8.59 -5.19 9.26
CA ASP A 181 -9.02 -5.09 7.87
C ASP A 181 -10.47 -4.59 7.83
N PRO A 182 -10.74 -3.42 7.21
CA PRO A 182 -12.10 -2.98 6.94
C PRO A 182 -12.92 -4.02 6.16
N ARG A 183 -14.25 -3.91 6.25
CA ARG A 183 -15.21 -4.61 5.38
C ARG A 183 -14.76 -4.68 3.91
N GLY A 184 -14.76 -5.88 3.36
CA GLY A 184 -14.33 -6.17 1.98
C GLY A 184 -12.83 -6.34 1.76
N ILE A 185 -11.97 -5.90 2.69
CA ILE A 185 -10.50 -5.93 2.54
C ILE A 185 -9.91 -7.23 3.11
N GLY A 186 -8.99 -7.85 2.36
CA GLY A 186 -7.98 -8.76 2.87
C GLY A 186 -8.50 -10.02 3.56
N ALA A 187 -8.31 -10.09 4.87
CA ALA A 187 -8.74 -11.19 5.71
C ALA A 187 -10.20 -11.08 6.21
N THR A 188 -10.80 -9.90 6.08
CA THR A 188 -12.22 -9.68 6.41
C THR A 188 -13.13 -10.34 5.38
N THR A 189 -14.25 -10.90 5.85
CA THR A 189 -15.22 -11.63 5.03
C THR A 189 -16.65 -11.13 5.26
N PRO A 190 -17.52 -11.06 4.25
CA PRO A 190 -17.25 -11.35 2.83
C PRO A 190 -16.26 -10.36 2.17
N LYS A 191 -15.65 -10.79 1.06
CA LYS A 191 -14.58 -10.09 0.34
C LYS A 191 -15.16 -9.25 -0.79
N ALA A 192 -14.58 -8.08 -1.04
CA ALA A 192 -14.93 -7.26 -2.19
C ALA A 192 -14.13 -7.70 -3.42
N ASP A 193 -14.45 -8.86 -3.99
CA ASP A 193 -13.71 -9.47 -5.12
C ASP A 193 -14.62 -9.59 -6.36
N CYS A 194 -14.29 -8.88 -7.43
CA CYS A 194 -15.07 -8.89 -8.67
C CYS A 194 -14.74 -10.07 -9.59
N PHE A 195 -13.60 -10.75 -9.38
CA PHE A 195 -13.15 -11.87 -10.21
C PHE A 195 -13.51 -13.24 -9.62
N ALA A 196 -13.91 -13.27 -8.34
CA ALA A 196 -14.48 -14.42 -7.66
C ALA A 196 -15.95 -14.66 -8.06
N THR A 197 -16.43 -15.88 -7.80
CA THR A 197 -17.82 -16.30 -8.03
C THR A 197 -18.26 -17.19 -6.86
N ASP A 198 -19.48 -16.99 -6.35
CA ASP A 198 -20.03 -17.82 -5.27
C ASP A 198 -20.20 -19.29 -5.67
N ASP A 199 -20.57 -19.54 -6.93
CA ASP A 199 -20.66 -20.85 -7.56
C ASP A 199 -19.26 -21.41 -7.95
N ASP A 200 -18.29 -21.39 -7.04
CA ASP A 200 -17.07 -22.19 -7.18
C ASP A 200 -17.21 -23.56 -6.48
N PRO A 201 -17.56 -24.65 -7.19
CA PRO A 201 -17.62 -25.98 -6.61
C PRO A 201 -16.23 -26.58 -6.26
N TRP A 202 -15.13 -25.83 -6.45
CA TRP A 202 -13.76 -26.30 -6.26
C TRP A 202 -13.01 -25.63 -5.08
N GLY A 203 -13.58 -24.61 -4.45
CA GLY A 203 -13.16 -23.98 -3.19
C GLY A 203 -11.81 -23.23 -3.18
N LEU A 204 -10.69 -23.96 -3.24
CA LEU A 204 -9.35 -23.36 -3.36
C LEU A 204 -9.06 -22.96 -4.81
N ASP A 205 -9.56 -23.73 -5.77
CA ASP A 205 -9.24 -23.54 -7.18
C ASP A 205 -9.93 -22.30 -7.79
N GLY A 206 -11.17 -21.96 -7.41
CA GLY A 206 -11.83 -20.74 -7.92
C GLY A 206 -11.16 -19.46 -7.43
N ARG A 207 -10.58 -19.44 -6.22
CA ARG A 207 -9.72 -18.33 -5.77
C ARG A 207 -8.46 -18.19 -6.64
N ASN A 208 -7.84 -19.31 -6.99
CA ASN A 208 -6.71 -19.33 -7.91
C ASN A 208 -7.13 -18.90 -9.34
N VAL A 209 -8.32 -19.28 -9.82
CA VAL A 209 -8.89 -18.85 -11.11
C VAL A 209 -9.20 -17.35 -11.11
N ALA A 210 -9.80 -16.81 -10.06
CA ALA A 210 -10.07 -15.37 -9.90
C ALA A 210 -8.76 -14.56 -9.97
N TYR A 211 -7.72 -15.01 -9.25
CA TYR A 211 -6.39 -14.41 -9.31
C TYR A 211 -5.79 -14.46 -10.73
N LEU A 212 -5.86 -15.61 -11.41
CA LEU A 212 -5.35 -15.75 -12.78
C LEU A 212 -6.10 -14.87 -13.79
N ASN A 213 -7.42 -14.74 -13.63
CA ASN A 213 -8.26 -13.84 -14.44
C ASN A 213 -7.87 -12.36 -14.20
N ARG A 214 -7.71 -11.96 -12.93
CA ARG A 214 -7.23 -10.61 -12.56
C ARG A 214 -5.84 -10.34 -13.13
N LEU A 215 -4.92 -11.31 -13.07
CA LEU A 215 -3.58 -11.18 -13.62
C LEU A 215 -3.60 -11.04 -15.16
N ALA A 216 -4.35 -11.88 -15.86
CA ALA A 216 -4.52 -11.78 -17.31
C ALA A 216 -5.17 -10.45 -17.72
N TRP A 217 -6.12 -9.96 -16.92
CA TRP A 217 -6.70 -8.63 -17.09
C TRP A 217 -5.64 -7.54 -16.93
N THR A 218 -4.84 -7.53 -15.86
CA THR A 218 -3.80 -6.53 -15.62
C THR A 218 -2.73 -6.52 -16.71
N VAL A 219 -2.20 -7.69 -17.07
CA VAL A 219 -1.19 -7.84 -18.14
C VAL A 219 -1.72 -7.36 -19.49
N SER A 220 -2.95 -7.73 -19.89
CA SER A 220 -3.57 -7.21 -21.12
C SER A 220 -3.85 -5.70 -21.10
N GLY A 221 -3.77 -5.08 -19.93
CA GLY A 221 -3.88 -3.63 -19.76
C GLY A 221 -2.55 -2.89 -19.96
N HIS A 222 -1.41 -3.54 -19.80
CA HIS A 222 -0.08 -2.90 -19.89
C HIS A 222 0.11 -2.16 -21.21
N ASP A 223 -0.08 -2.85 -22.33
CA ASP A 223 0.14 -2.32 -23.69
C ASP A 223 -0.88 -1.25 -24.12
N VAL A 224 -1.82 -0.87 -23.24
CA VAL A 224 -2.70 0.30 -23.43
C VAL A 224 -2.03 1.60 -22.98
N GLY A 225 -1.06 1.53 -22.06
CA GLY A 225 -0.35 2.68 -21.49
C GLY A 225 -1.23 3.60 -20.63
N LEU A 226 -0.71 4.80 -20.36
CA LEU A 226 -1.40 5.90 -19.67
C LEU A 226 -2.41 6.62 -20.57
N ILE A 227 -3.27 7.47 -20.00
CA ILE A 227 -4.37 8.17 -20.71
C ILE A 227 -3.95 8.83 -22.02
N ASN A 228 -2.82 9.54 -22.02
CA ASN A 228 -2.31 10.30 -23.17
C ASN A 228 -1.15 9.59 -23.90
N SER A 229 -0.97 8.27 -23.70
CA SER A 229 0.12 7.51 -24.35
C SER A 229 -0.12 7.23 -25.83
N SER A 230 -1.38 7.25 -26.28
CA SER A 230 -1.75 7.14 -27.70
C SER A 230 -3.17 7.67 -27.95
N ASN A 231 -3.49 7.95 -29.21
CA ASN A 231 -4.82 8.41 -29.63
C ASN A 231 -5.97 7.40 -29.38
N VAL A 232 -5.67 6.17 -28.96
CA VAL A 232 -6.65 5.14 -28.59
C VAL A 232 -6.61 4.75 -27.10
N ALA A 233 -5.64 5.25 -26.33
CA ALA A 233 -5.42 4.85 -24.94
C ALA A 233 -6.64 5.15 -24.06
N LEU A 234 -7.06 6.42 -23.97
CA LEU A 234 -8.24 6.82 -23.19
C LEU A 234 -9.51 6.03 -23.55
N SER A 235 -9.77 5.81 -24.85
CA SER A 235 -10.91 5.01 -25.32
C SER A 235 -10.86 3.56 -24.81
N LYS A 236 -9.69 2.91 -24.88
CA LYS A 236 -9.49 1.55 -24.37
C LYS A 236 -9.57 1.50 -22.83
N LEU A 237 -8.96 2.44 -22.13
CA LEU A 237 -8.99 2.54 -20.67
C LEU A 237 -10.41 2.73 -20.15
N ASN A 238 -11.19 3.62 -20.78
CA ASN A 238 -12.60 3.84 -20.48
C ASN A 238 -13.43 2.56 -20.66
N ALA A 239 -13.29 1.87 -21.80
CA ALA A 239 -13.98 0.60 -22.04
C ALA A 239 -13.63 -0.47 -21.00
N ARG A 240 -12.35 -0.56 -20.63
CA ARG A 240 -11.87 -1.48 -19.57
C ARG A 240 -12.44 -1.12 -18.19
N SER A 241 -12.51 0.17 -17.83
CA SER A 241 -13.13 0.60 -16.58
C SER A 241 -14.59 0.15 -16.50
N LYS A 242 -15.38 0.43 -17.54
CA LYS A 242 -16.81 0.05 -17.58
C LYS A 242 -17.00 -1.47 -17.56
N ALA A 243 -16.14 -2.23 -18.25
CA ALA A 243 -16.20 -3.69 -18.22
C ALA A 243 -15.94 -4.25 -16.81
N LEU A 244 -14.95 -3.74 -16.09
CA LEU A 244 -14.70 -4.17 -14.69
C LEU A 244 -15.85 -3.73 -13.76
N SER A 245 -16.39 -2.53 -13.92
CA SER A 245 -17.57 -2.07 -13.16
C SER A 245 -18.81 -2.95 -13.40
N GLN A 246 -19.02 -3.42 -14.65
CA GLN A 246 -20.09 -4.37 -14.98
C GLN A 246 -19.87 -5.75 -14.36
N LEU A 247 -18.63 -6.24 -14.32
CA LEU A 247 -18.29 -7.50 -13.66
C LEU A 247 -18.58 -7.44 -12.15
N CYS A 248 -18.09 -6.41 -11.46
CA CYS A 248 -18.40 -6.19 -10.04
C CYS A 248 -19.91 -6.12 -9.77
N LYS A 249 -20.68 -5.50 -10.68
CA LYS A 249 -22.14 -5.45 -10.57
C LYS A 249 -22.81 -6.82 -10.68
N GLN A 250 -22.31 -7.71 -11.54
CA GLN A 250 -22.83 -9.07 -11.65
C GLN A 250 -22.64 -9.87 -10.35
N VAL A 251 -21.51 -9.66 -9.65
CA VAL A 251 -21.27 -10.23 -8.32
C VAL A 251 -22.25 -9.64 -7.29
N ASP A 252 -22.40 -8.31 -7.25
CA ASP A 252 -23.36 -7.62 -6.35
C ASP A 252 -24.83 -8.04 -6.55
N GLU A 253 -25.22 -8.32 -7.80
CA GLU A 253 -26.55 -8.81 -8.17
C GLU A 253 -26.75 -10.30 -7.81
N ALA A 254 -25.68 -11.11 -7.81
CA ALA A 254 -25.71 -12.52 -7.41
C ALA A 254 -25.72 -12.71 -5.88
N GLU A 255 -24.83 -12.01 -5.16
CA GLU A 255 -24.74 -12.00 -3.69
C GLU A 255 -25.97 -11.33 -3.03
N GLY A 256 -26.62 -10.39 -3.72
CA GLY A 256 -27.87 -9.77 -3.30
C GLY A 256 -27.78 -8.97 -2.00
N ASP A 257 -28.33 -9.51 -0.91
CA ASP A 257 -28.43 -8.85 0.40
C ASP A 257 -27.21 -9.17 1.30
N ASP A 258 -26.48 -10.24 1.01
CA ASP A 258 -25.20 -10.63 1.64
C ASP A 258 -24.00 -9.92 0.98
N SER A 259 -24.22 -9.19 -0.12
CA SER A 259 -23.16 -8.50 -0.86
C SER A 259 -22.47 -7.41 -0.06
N ILE A 260 -21.15 -7.50 0.05
CA ILE A 260 -20.33 -6.49 0.74
C ILE A 260 -20.28 -5.16 0.00
N PHE A 261 -20.42 -5.18 -1.33
CA PHE A 261 -20.17 -4.05 -2.22
C PHE A 261 -21.01 -2.82 -1.90
N LYS A 262 -22.27 -3.05 -1.49
CA LYS A 262 -23.20 -2.00 -1.08
C LYS A 262 -22.80 -1.34 0.23
N TYR A 263 -22.05 -2.02 1.12
CA TYR A 263 -21.83 -1.56 2.50
C TYR A 263 -20.37 -1.22 2.83
N SER A 264 -19.43 -1.30 1.88
CA SER A 264 -18.00 -1.03 2.11
C SER A 264 -17.59 0.44 2.30
N ASN A 265 -18.52 1.39 2.20
CA ASN A 265 -18.23 2.83 2.28
C ASN A 265 -17.68 3.27 3.66
N THR A 266 -16.92 4.37 3.67
CA THR A 266 -16.20 4.89 4.85
C THR A 266 -17.09 5.04 6.11
N PRO A 267 -18.34 5.55 6.05
CA PRO A 267 -19.19 5.69 7.25
C PRO A 267 -19.62 4.36 7.88
N ASN A 268 -19.62 3.25 7.13
CA ASN A 268 -19.83 1.92 7.70
C ASN A 268 -18.55 1.43 8.40
N VAL A 269 -17.37 1.64 7.81
CA VAL A 269 -16.08 1.34 8.47
C VAL A 269 -15.88 2.12 9.77
N ALA A 270 -16.36 3.37 9.85
CA ALA A 270 -16.33 4.15 11.09
C ALA A 270 -17.17 3.52 12.22
N ARG A 271 -18.24 2.78 11.90
CA ARG A 271 -19.04 2.00 12.88
C ARG A 271 -18.38 0.68 13.25
N ASP A 272 -17.68 0.06 12.31
CA ASP A 272 -16.83 -1.10 12.58
C ASP A 272 -15.79 -0.73 13.65
N MET A 273 -15.12 0.43 13.49
CA MET A 273 -14.18 0.98 14.49
C MET A 273 -14.83 1.22 15.86
N LEU A 274 -16.06 1.75 15.91
CA LEU A 274 -16.80 1.90 17.17
C LEU A 274 -17.03 0.55 17.86
N SER A 275 -17.40 -0.47 17.07
CA SER A 275 -17.65 -1.83 17.54
C SER A 275 -16.36 -2.48 18.08
N ILE A 276 -15.19 -2.17 17.50
CA ILE A 276 -13.89 -2.63 18.00
C ILE A 276 -13.57 -2.01 19.38
N ILE A 277 -13.86 -0.72 19.59
CA ILE A 277 -13.64 -0.05 20.89
C ILE A 277 -14.53 -0.67 21.96
N ASP A 278 -15.83 -0.83 21.68
CA ASP A 278 -16.79 -1.39 22.63
C ASP A 278 -16.45 -2.85 22.98
N ALA A 279 -16.00 -3.64 22.01
CA ALA A 279 -15.55 -5.02 22.23
C ALA A 279 -14.21 -5.11 22.98
N TRP A 280 -13.30 -4.14 22.81
CA TRP A 280 -12.05 -4.03 23.58
C TRP A 280 -12.32 -3.76 25.06
N ASP A 281 -13.14 -2.76 25.36
CA ASP A 281 -13.52 -2.43 26.73
C ASP A 281 -14.24 -3.60 27.40
N GLN A 282 -15.16 -4.26 26.68
CA GLN A 282 -15.83 -5.46 27.20
C GLN A 282 -14.81 -6.56 27.54
N TRP A 283 -13.86 -6.84 26.65
CA TRP A 283 -12.82 -7.84 26.86
C TRP A 283 -11.90 -7.49 28.05
N ARG A 284 -11.50 -6.22 28.21
CA ARG A 284 -10.72 -5.76 29.37
C ARG A 284 -11.49 -5.78 30.70
N SER A 285 -12.82 -5.70 30.64
CA SER A 285 -13.70 -5.71 31.82
C SER A 285 -14.06 -7.11 32.36
N VAL A 286 -13.60 -8.19 31.73
CA VAL A 286 -13.86 -9.56 32.19
C VAL A 286 -13.16 -9.77 33.55
N PRO A 287 -13.88 -10.14 34.64
CA PRO A 287 -13.26 -10.25 35.95
C PRO A 287 -12.18 -11.33 36.02
N SER A 288 -10.95 -10.90 36.30
CA SER A 288 -9.87 -11.76 36.77
C SER A 288 -10.10 -12.07 38.26
N ALA A 289 -9.62 -13.22 38.75
CA ALA A 289 -10.06 -13.81 40.02
C ALA A 289 -9.60 -13.10 41.32
N THR A 290 -9.14 -11.85 41.25
CA THR A 290 -8.61 -11.08 42.38
C THR A 290 -8.99 -9.59 42.32
N ASP A 291 -10.24 -9.25 42.67
CA ASP A 291 -10.77 -7.88 42.75
C ASP A 291 -10.13 -6.97 43.84
N GLU A 292 -9.06 -7.41 44.52
CA GLU A 292 -8.45 -6.69 45.65
C GLU A 292 -7.19 -5.85 45.32
N GLN A 293 -6.73 -5.78 44.06
CA GLN A 293 -5.49 -5.05 43.72
C GLN A 293 -5.62 -3.83 42.77
N GLN A 294 -6.77 -3.59 42.13
CA GLN A 294 -6.94 -2.46 41.19
C GLN A 294 -7.34 -1.12 41.87
N ALA A 295 -6.68 -0.76 42.98
CA ALA A 295 -6.96 0.49 43.70
C ALA A 295 -6.01 1.66 43.35
N ASN A 296 -4.86 1.40 42.72
CA ASN A 296 -3.71 2.33 42.69
C ASN A 296 -3.30 2.82 41.29
N ALA A 297 -4.22 3.43 40.55
CA ALA A 297 -3.93 4.49 39.55
C ALA A 297 -5.24 5.06 38.96
N LYS A 298 -5.96 5.90 39.72
CA LYS A 298 -7.05 6.69 39.11
C LYS A 298 -6.43 7.84 38.31
N LEU A 299 -6.36 7.68 36.99
CA LEU A 299 -6.13 8.79 36.05
C LEU A 299 -7.24 9.85 36.23
N ASP A 300 -6.95 11.11 35.85
CA ASP A 300 -8.00 12.13 35.75
C ASP A 300 -9.04 11.64 34.71
N PRO A 301 -10.36 11.71 34.98
CA PRO A 301 -11.40 11.38 34.01
C PRO A 301 -11.28 12.11 32.65
N LYS A 302 -10.53 13.21 32.58
CA LYS A 302 -10.18 13.91 31.33
C LYS A 302 -9.11 13.20 30.51
N ASP A 303 -8.16 12.55 31.18
CA ASP A 303 -6.99 11.94 30.53
C ASP A 303 -7.25 10.47 30.14
N SER A 304 -8.19 9.80 30.81
CA SER A 304 -8.57 8.42 30.48
C SER A 304 -9.05 8.28 29.04
N THR A 305 -8.59 7.22 28.39
CA THR A 305 -8.91 6.85 27.01
C THR A 305 -9.95 5.74 26.92
N GLN A 306 -10.35 5.13 28.04
CA GLN A 306 -11.38 4.08 28.06
C GLN A 306 -12.65 4.54 27.33
N GLY A 307 -13.21 3.67 26.48
CA GLY A 307 -14.36 3.99 25.65
C GLY A 307 -14.08 4.96 24.51
N ARG A 308 -12.83 5.36 24.24
CA ARG A 308 -12.50 6.35 23.22
C ARG A 308 -11.48 5.82 22.22
N LEU A 309 -11.58 6.30 20.98
CA LEU A 309 -10.67 5.93 19.92
C LEU A 309 -9.29 6.55 20.13
N VAL A 310 -8.26 5.70 20.22
CA VAL A 310 -6.86 6.05 20.03
C VAL A 310 -6.44 5.55 18.64
N TYR A 311 -6.07 6.44 17.72
CA TYR A 311 -5.96 6.11 16.29
C TYR A 311 -4.84 6.86 15.58
N TRP A 312 -4.19 6.18 14.64
CA TRP A 312 -3.31 6.78 13.63
C TRP A 312 -3.72 6.31 12.23
N GLY A 313 -4.31 7.21 11.46
CA GLY A 313 -4.68 6.96 10.07
C GLY A 313 -3.70 7.65 9.12
N PHE A 314 -3.27 6.92 8.10
CA PHE A 314 -2.42 7.42 7.02
C PHE A 314 -3.22 7.56 5.72
N SER A 315 -2.97 8.58 4.91
CA SER A 315 -3.59 8.72 3.57
C SER A 315 -5.13 8.67 3.65
N TYR A 316 -5.84 7.81 2.90
CA TYR A 316 -7.28 7.53 3.08
C TYR A 316 -7.70 7.24 4.54
N GLY A 317 -6.82 6.67 5.37
CA GLY A 317 -7.07 6.51 6.81
C GLY A 317 -7.34 7.84 7.53
N THR A 318 -6.86 8.97 7.00
CA THR A 318 -7.21 10.29 7.51
C THR A 318 -8.67 10.66 7.28
N LEU A 319 -9.24 10.27 6.13
CA LEU A 319 -10.67 10.43 5.86
C LEU A 319 -11.49 9.55 6.80
N LEU A 320 -11.08 8.30 7.00
CA LEU A 320 -11.74 7.37 7.92
C LEU A 320 -11.73 7.88 9.37
N GLY A 321 -10.57 8.35 9.87
CA GLY A 321 -10.46 8.94 11.20
C GLY A 321 -11.25 10.24 11.37
N ALA A 322 -11.25 11.12 10.35
CA ALA A 322 -12.07 12.33 10.33
C ALA A 322 -13.58 12.00 10.29
N THR A 323 -13.97 10.94 9.57
CA THR A 323 -15.35 10.46 9.47
C THR A 323 -15.81 9.92 10.83
N PHE A 324 -15.00 9.08 11.48
CA PHE A 324 -15.25 8.63 12.85
C PHE A 324 -15.41 9.81 13.81
N ALA A 325 -14.48 10.77 13.81
CA ALA A 325 -14.52 11.93 14.70
C ALA A 325 -15.74 12.84 14.48
N ALA A 326 -16.24 12.92 13.24
CA ALA A 326 -17.45 13.64 12.89
C ALA A 326 -18.74 12.92 13.32
N MET A 327 -18.76 11.59 13.26
CA MET A 327 -19.92 10.76 13.62
C MET A 327 -20.02 10.48 15.12
N PHE A 328 -18.88 10.33 15.79
CA PHE A 328 -18.78 9.92 17.19
C PHE A 328 -17.89 10.87 18.00
N PRO A 329 -18.20 12.19 18.04
CA PRO A 329 -17.34 13.21 18.64
C PRO A 329 -17.01 12.95 20.11
N ASP A 330 -17.94 12.38 20.89
CA ASP A 330 -17.73 12.03 22.30
C ASP A 330 -16.77 10.84 22.49
N ARG A 331 -16.62 10.00 21.47
CA ARG A 331 -15.76 8.80 21.45
C ARG A 331 -14.34 9.11 20.96
N VAL A 332 -13.93 10.37 20.84
CA VAL A 332 -12.59 10.79 20.37
C VAL A 332 -11.60 10.82 21.54
N GLY A 333 -10.57 9.97 21.50
CA GLY A 333 -9.57 9.84 22.57
C GLY A 333 -8.25 10.52 22.21
N ARG A 334 -7.56 9.98 21.21
CA ARG A 334 -6.33 10.54 20.61
C ARG A 334 -6.34 10.17 19.13
N ILE A 335 -6.66 11.10 18.24
CA ILE A 335 -6.78 10.83 16.80
C ILE A 335 -5.71 11.63 16.06
N MET A 336 -4.79 10.89 15.41
CA MET A 336 -3.74 11.41 14.55
C MET A 336 -4.06 11.10 13.10
N LEU A 337 -4.03 12.11 12.24
CA LEU A 337 -4.36 12.03 10.82
C LEU A 337 -3.15 12.52 10.01
N ASP A 338 -2.42 11.61 9.37
CA ASP A 338 -1.17 11.86 8.65
C ASP A 338 -1.31 11.66 7.14
N GLY A 339 -0.89 12.63 6.32
CA GLY A 339 -1.16 12.64 4.87
C GLY A 339 -2.65 12.87 4.61
N VAL A 340 -3.10 14.12 4.82
CA VAL A 340 -4.51 14.42 5.06
C VAL A 340 -5.31 14.57 3.76
N VAL A 341 -6.30 13.70 3.60
CA VAL A 341 -7.28 13.74 2.52
C VAL A 341 -8.31 14.85 2.78
N ASP A 342 -8.54 15.68 1.76
CA ASP A 342 -9.66 16.63 1.74
C ASP A 342 -10.97 15.88 1.52
N ALA A 343 -11.77 15.74 2.57
CA ALA A 343 -13.03 15.01 2.52
C ALA A 343 -13.98 15.54 1.42
N ASP A 344 -14.09 16.86 1.26
CA ASP A 344 -15.05 17.45 0.31
C ASP A 344 -14.66 17.15 -1.14
N HIS A 345 -13.34 16.99 -1.41
CA HIS A 345 -12.83 16.65 -2.74
C HIS A 345 -12.83 15.14 -2.97
N TYR A 346 -12.63 14.32 -1.93
CA TYR A 346 -12.65 12.86 -2.01
C TYR A 346 -13.99 12.31 -2.49
N VAL A 347 -15.11 12.87 -2.00
CA VAL A 347 -16.45 12.45 -2.42
C VAL A 347 -16.84 12.98 -3.82
N GLY A 348 -16.00 13.80 -4.45
CA GLY A 348 -16.17 14.27 -5.82
C GLY A 348 -15.93 13.17 -6.86
N GLU A 349 -16.51 13.34 -8.06
CA GLU A 349 -16.44 12.37 -9.17
C GLU A 349 -15.00 11.93 -9.48
N VAL A 350 -14.10 12.91 -9.58
CA VAL A 350 -12.65 12.74 -9.87
C VAL A 350 -11.86 13.58 -8.87
N TRP A 351 -10.77 13.04 -8.35
CA TRP A 351 -9.92 13.65 -7.32
C TRP A 351 -8.90 14.63 -7.91
N THR A 352 -9.34 15.69 -8.59
CA THR A 352 -8.44 16.60 -9.32
C THR A 352 -7.34 17.21 -8.46
N ASP A 353 -7.73 17.83 -7.35
CA ASP A 353 -6.87 18.74 -6.58
C ASP A 353 -5.84 18.05 -5.68
N PHE A 354 -5.78 16.72 -5.71
CA PHE A 354 -4.86 15.92 -4.90
C PHE A 354 -3.40 16.03 -5.39
N VAL A 355 -3.20 16.33 -6.68
CA VAL A 355 -1.88 16.31 -7.35
C VAL A 355 -1.30 17.71 -7.62
N GLN A 356 -1.67 18.71 -6.81
CA GLN A 356 -1.22 20.11 -6.93
C GLN A 356 0.25 20.34 -6.54
N ASP A 357 0.83 19.47 -5.73
CA ASP A 357 2.24 19.54 -5.31
C ASP A 357 3.13 18.50 -6.01
N THR A 358 2.57 17.60 -6.82
CA THR A 358 3.27 16.47 -7.46
C THR A 358 4.48 16.92 -8.29
N ASP A 359 4.30 17.91 -9.18
CA ASP A 359 5.41 18.44 -9.99
C ASP A 359 6.48 19.14 -9.15
N LYS A 360 6.08 19.84 -8.07
CA LYS A 360 7.01 20.50 -7.15
C LYS A 360 7.85 19.48 -6.39
N VAL A 361 7.27 18.33 -6.05
CA VAL A 361 8.03 17.19 -5.51
C VAL A 361 8.95 16.65 -6.62
N TRP A 362 8.45 16.38 -7.83
CA TRP A 362 9.27 15.83 -8.91
C TRP A 362 10.47 16.71 -9.28
N ASP A 363 10.33 18.03 -9.35
CA ASP A 363 11.42 18.96 -9.63
C ASP A 363 12.59 18.84 -8.64
N LYS A 364 12.32 18.41 -7.40
CA LYS A 364 13.37 18.17 -6.39
C LYS A 364 14.29 17.00 -6.74
N PHE A 365 13.87 16.05 -7.59
CA PHE A 365 14.76 14.99 -8.06
C PHE A 365 16.00 15.57 -8.76
N PHE A 366 15.80 16.53 -9.67
CA PHE A 366 16.88 17.15 -10.43
C PHE A 366 17.78 18.01 -9.53
N VAL A 367 17.19 18.74 -8.58
CA VAL A 367 17.93 19.54 -7.59
C VAL A 367 18.79 18.65 -6.70
N TYR A 368 18.21 17.64 -6.06
CA TYR A 368 18.94 16.76 -5.14
C TYR A 368 19.96 15.87 -5.86
N CYS A 369 19.71 15.46 -7.11
CA CYS A 369 20.70 14.73 -7.91
C CYS A 369 21.91 15.60 -8.25
N ALA A 370 21.70 16.89 -8.59
CA ALA A 370 22.79 17.84 -8.79
C ALA A 370 23.55 18.16 -7.49
N GLU A 371 22.84 18.37 -6.37
CA GLU A 371 23.45 18.56 -5.04
C GLU A 371 24.29 17.35 -4.60
N ALA A 372 23.83 16.13 -4.89
CA ALA A 372 24.54 14.88 -4.58
C ALA A 372 25.77 14.64 -5.47
N GLY A 373 25.84 15.29 -6.64
CA GLY A 373 26.95 15.15 -7.59
C GLY A 373 27.22 13.67 -7.92
N PRO A 374 28.48 13.18 -7.85
CA PRO A 374 28.83 11.80 -8.16
C PRO A 374 28.09 10.71 -7.36
N ASN A 375 27.43 11.04 -6.24
CA ASN A 375 26.61 10.09 -5.49
C ASN A 375 25.27 9.80 -6.19
N CYS A 376 24.77 10.71 -7.03
CA CYS A 376 23.66 10.44 -7.94
C CYS A 376 24.21 9.81 -9.22
N ARG A 377 23.90 8.54 -9.50
CA ARG A 377 24.47 7.83 -10.66
C ARG A 377 24.06 8.44 -12.03
N PHE A 378 22.96 9.19 -12.08
CA PHE A 378 22.48 9.88 -13.28
C PHE A 378 23.15 11.24 -13.52
N PHE A 379 23.95 11.75 -12.57
CA PHE A 379 24.71 12.99 -12.68
C PHE A 379 25.96 12.82 -13.54
N GLN A 380 26.25 13.83 -14.37
CA GLN A 380 27.49 13.96 -15.12
C GLN A 380 28.32 15.15 -14.58
N PRO A 381 29.67 15.08 -14.56
CA PRO A 381 30.50 16.15 -14.02
C PRO A 381 30.24 17.53 -14.63
N GLY A 382 29.69 18.44 -13.84
CA GLY A 382 29.36 19.81 -14.24
C GLY A 382 27.88 20.06 -14.52
N ASP A 383 27.03 19.04 -14.44
CA ASP A 383 25.57 19.18 -14.54
C ASP A 383 24.99 20.18 -13.54
N LYS A 384 24.00 20.94 -14.01
CA LYS A 384 23.03 21.65 -13.18
C LYS A 384 21.69 20.89 -13.18
N PRO A 385 20.74 21.23 -12.28
CA PRO A 385 19.41 20.61 -12.29
C PRO A 385 18.72 20.64 -13.67
N GLU A 386 18.90 21.73 -14.43
CA GLU A 386 18.33 21.89 -15.76
C GLU A 386 18.92 20.91 -16.79
N ASP A 387 20.20 20.59 -16.69
CA ASP A 387 20.89 19.65 -17.59
C ASP A 387 20.42 18.20 -17.34
N ILE A 388 20.26 17.84 -16.06
CA ILE A 388 19.73 16.53 -15.63
C ILE A 388 18.25 16.40 -16.05
N LYS A 389 17.45 17.46 -15.88
CA LYS A 389 16.06 17.49 -16.36
C LYS A 389 15.99 17.32 -17.86
N LYS A 390 16.81 18.06 -18.63
CA LYS A 390 16.83 17.92 -20.09
C LYS A 390 17.19 16.49 -20.51
N ARG A 391 18.16 15.85 -19.85
CA ARG A 391 18.52 14.44 -20.11
C ARG A 391 17.38 13.47 -19.82
N PHE A 392 16.60 13.70 -18.77
CA PHE A 392 15.38 12.95 -18.50
C PHE A 392 14.32 13.19 -19.59
N ASP A 393 14.04 14.45 -19.95
CA ASP A 393 13.07 14.79 -20.99
C ASP A 393 13.45 14.12 -22.34
N ASP A 394 14.75 14.11 -22.70
CA ASP A 394 15.28 13.43 -23.89
C ASP A 394 15.03 11.90 -23.85
N ILE A 395 15.24 11.25 -22.71
CA ILE A 395 14.95 9.81 -22.49
C ILE A 395 13.46 9.53 -22.68
N MET A 396 12.60 10.36 -22.09
CA MET A 396 11.15 10.18 -22.16
C MET A 396 10.63 10.34 -23.60
N ASN A 397 11.17 11.29 -24.36
CA ASN A 397 10.86 11.45 -25.78
C ASN A 397 11.32 10.23 -26.60
N SER A 398 12.54 9.73 -26.37
CA SER A 398 13.03 8.52 -27.06
C SER A 398 12.16 7.30 -26.78
N LEU A 399 11.68 7.13 -25.55
CA LEU A 399 10.79 6.02 -25.15
C LEU A 399 9.32 6.18 -25.61
N GLN A 400 8.93 7.36 -26.11
CA GLN A 400 7.65 7.56 -26.79
C GLN A 400 7.73 7.17 -28.27
N GLU A 401 8.87 7.41 -28.92
CA GLU A 401 9.10 7.03 -30.32
C GLU A 401 9.44 5.54 -30.48
N GLU A 402 10.35 5.01 -29.65
CA GLU A 402 10.81 3.63 -29.69
C GLU A 402 10.86 3.01 -28.27
N PRO A 403 9.89 2.14 -27.90
CA PRO A 403 9.93 1.40 -26.64
C PRO A 403 11.17 0.51 -26.54
N ALA A 404 11.81 0.49 -25.37
CA ALA A 404 13.02 -0.30 -25.17
C ALA A 404 12.69 -1.79 -25.07
N ILE A 405 13.33 -2.59 -25.93
CA ILE A 405 13.26 -4.06 -25.91
C ILE A 405 14.26 -4.57 -24.88
N VAL A 406 13.78 -5.20 -23.81
CA VAL A 406 14.63 -5.75 -22.75
C VAL A 406 14.43 -7.26 -22.65
N LEU A 407 15.53 -7.99 -22.46
CA LEU A 407 15.55 -9.43 -22.23
C LEU A 407 16.07 -9.71 -20.81
N PRO A 408 15.20 -9.80 -19.79
CA PRO A 408 15.63 -10.01 -18.41
C PRO A 408 16.28 -11.39 -18.23
N PRO A 409 17.52 -11.46 -17.69
CA PRO A 409 18.37 -12.65 -17.80
C PRO A 409 17.79 -13.90 -17.11
N ASN A 410 16.94 -13.72 -16.10
CA ASN A 410 16.40 -14.81 -15.28
C ASN A 410 14.97 -15.22 -15.66
N MET A 411 14.29 -14.46 -16.53
CA MET A 411 12.84 -14.65 -16.77
C MET A 411 12.50 -15.28 -18.12
N HIS A 412 13.41 -15.22 -19.10
CA HIS A 412 13.21 -15.78 -20.45
C HIS A 412 11.96 -15.26 -21.20
N VAL A 413 11.43 -14.09 -20.82
CA VAL A 413 10.30 -13.40 -21.45
C VAL A 413 10.78 -12.05 -21.99
N PRO A 414 10.47 -11.66 -23.25
CA PRO A 414 10.77 -10.31 -23.73
C PRO A 414 9.85 -9.29 -23.06
N VAL A 415 10.41 -8.16 -22.65
CA VAL A 415 9.69 -7.05 -22.02
C VAL A 415 9.85 -5.80 -22.86
N LEU A 416 8.75 -5.09 -23.11
CA LEU A 416 8.75 -3.74 -23.66
C LEU A 416 8.68 -2.75 -22.51
N VAL A 417 9.61 -1.80 -22.48
CA VAL A 417 9.62 -0.69 -21.53
C VAL A 417 9.25 0.59 -22.27
N THR A 418 8.24 1.29 -21.79
CA THR A 418 7.70 2.51 -22.41
C THR A 418 7.94 3.74 -21.54
N ALA A 419 7.71 4.93 -22.10
CA ALA A 419 7.66 6.17 -21.33
C ALA A 419 6.58 6.14 -20.23
N SER A 420 5.48 5.39 -20.43
CA SER A 420 4.45 5.20 -19.40
C SER A 420 4.98 4.47 -18.16
N ASP A 421 5.93 3.55 -18.32
CA ASP A 421 6.47 2.75 -17.21
C ASP A 421 7.45 3.54 -16.36
N ILE A 422 8.33 4.31 -17.01
CA ILE A 422 9.22 5.25 -16.32
C ILE A 422 8.41 6.32 -15.58
N LYS A 423 7.31 6.82 -16.17
CA LYS A 423 6.45 7.83 -15.52
C LYS A 423 5.67 7.29 -14.31
N GLN A 424 5.16 6.06 -14.38
CA GLN A 424 4.57 5.39 -13.22
C GLN A 424 5.61 5.20 -12.10
N VAL A 425 6.82 4.73 -12.43
CA VAL A 425 7.92 4.59 -11.45
C VAL A 425 8.34 5.94 -10.86
N ALA A 426 8.37 7.00 -11.68
CA ALA A 426 8.63 8.36 -11.23
C ALA A 426 7.61 8.79 -10.17
N PHE A 427 6.31 8.64 -10.46
CA PHE A 427 5.22 8.95 -9.53
C PHE A 427 5.32 8.15 -8.22
N SER A 428 5.52 6.84 -8.29
CA SER A 428 5.67 5.98 -7.10
C SER A 428 6.93 6.25 -6.25
N ALA A 429 7.92 7.00 -6.77
CA ALA A 429 9.04 7.46 -5.96
C ALA A 429 8.75 8.80 -5.25
N LEU A 430 7.84 9.62 -5.76
CA LEU A 430 7.44 10.88 -5.13
C LEU A 430 6.87 10.66 -3.73
N TYR A 431 6.25 9.49 -3.48
CA TYR A 431 5.74 9.11 -2.16
C TYR A 431 6.85 9.09 -1.10
N THR A 432 8.05 8.63 -1.44
CA THR A 432 9.21 8.65 -0.53
C THR A 432 10.50 9.01 -1.28
N PRO A 433 10.79 10.32 -1.43
CA PRO A 433 11.95 10.80 -2.18
C PRO A 433 13.29 10.25 -1.70
N ILE A 434 13.48 10.12 -0.38
CA ILE A 434 14.75 9.73 0.25
C ILE A 434 15.29 8.39 -0.29
N PRO A 435 14.53 7.27 -0.24
CA PRO A 435 14.91 6.03 -0.92
C PRO A 435 14.56 6.00 -2.41
N GLY A 436 13.54 6.76 -2.86
CA GLY A 436 13.01 6.67 -4.23
C GLY A 436 13.92 7.30 -5.29
N TYR A 437 14.46 8.49 -5.05
CA TYR A 437 15.27 9.22 -6.02
C TYR A 437 16.60 8.51 -6.37
N PRO A 438 17.35 7.92 -5.42
CA PRO A 438 18.50 7.07 -5.76
C PRO A 438 18.16 5.94 -6.74
N ILE A 439 16.99 5.31 -6.60
CA ILE A 439 16.59 4.19 -7.46
C ILE A 439 16.16 4.68 -8.85
N ILE A 440 15.53 5.86 -8.95
CA ILE A 440 15.24 6.47 -10.26
C ILE A 440 16.52 6.86 -10.99
N ALA A 441 17.48 7.47 -10.29
CA ALA A 441 18.77 7.81 -10.90
C ALA A 441 19.50 6.57 -11.41
N GLU A 442 19.50 5.48 -10.63
CA GLU A 442 20.00 4.17 -11.05
C GLU A 442 19.25 3.64 -12.28
N LEU A 443 17.91 3.72 -12.29
CA LEU A 443 17.08 3.22 -13.39
C LEU A 443 17.28 3.98 -14.70
N LEU A 444 17.30 5.32 -14.64
CA LEU A 444 17.53 6.19 -15.79
C LEU A 444 18.94 5.98 -16.35
N GLN A 445 19.94 5.79 -15.48
CA GLN A 445 21.30 5.46 -15.91
C GLN A 445 21.37 4.04 -16.52
N ALA A 446 20.67 3.06 -15.96
CA ALA A 446 20.59 1.71 -16.49
C ALA A 446 19.90 1.66 -17.87
N TYR A 447 18.96 2.58 -18.16
CA TYR A 447 18.45 2.79 -19.52
C TYR A 447 19.53 3.31 -20.47
N VAL A 448 20.26 4.36 -20.09
CA VAL A 448 21.37 4.93 -20.90
C VAL A 448 22.47 3.89 -21.18
N GLU A 449 22.73 2.99 -20.24
CA GLU A 449 23.71 1.89 -20.36
C GLU A 449 23.18 0.66 -21.13
N GLY A 450 21.90 0.62 -21.51
CA GLY A 450 21.27 -0.55 -22.13
C GLY A 450 21.12 -1.77 -21.20
N ASN A 451 21.13 -1.54 -19.89
CA ASN A 451 21.22 -2.56 -18.84
C ASN A 451 20.00 -2.57 -17.91
N LEU A 452 18.79 -2.42 -18.46
CA LEU A 452 17.54 -2.47 -17.68
C LEU A 452 17.15 -3.87 -17.18
N GLY A 453 17.72 -4.95 -17.74
CA GLY A 453 17.34 -6.33 -17.44
C GLY A 453 17.28 -6.72 -15.96
N PRO A 454 18.23 -6.29 -15.10
CA PRO A 454 18.18 -6.55 -13.64
C PRO A 454 17.04 -5.83 -12.91
N TYR A 455 16.47 -4.77 -13.49
CA TYR A 455 15.45 -3.91 -12.86
C TYR A 455 14.02 -4.29 -13.21
N LEU A 456 13.80 -5.37 -13.98
CA LEU A 456 12.48 -5.83 -14.39
C LEU A 456 11.99 -7.05 -13.60
N VAL A 457 10.67 -7.10 -13.33
CA VAL A 457 9.90 -8.32 -13.06
C VAL A 457 8.82 -8.47 -14.13
N THR A 458 8.59 -9.70 -14.57
CA THR A 458 7.33 -10.10 -15.16
C THR A 458 6.59 -10.95 -14.14
N PRO A 459 5.26 -10.86 -14.03
CA PRO A 459 4.46 -11.89 -13.39
C PRO A 459 4.60 -13.20 -14.17
N ALA A 460 5.66 -13.96 -13.86
CA ALA A 460 5.81 -15.30 -14.37
C ALA A 460 4.79 -16.20 -13.66
N PRO A 461 4.09 -17.11 -14.38
CA PRO A 461 3.24 -18.13 -13.75
C PRO A 461 4.13 -19.21 -13.10
N THR A 462 4.86 -18.82 -12.06
CA THR A 462 5.68 -19.73 -11.27
C THR A 462 4.78 -20.64 -10.43
N SER A 463 4.84 -21.93 -10.74
CA SER A 463 4.33 -23.03 -9.90
C SER A 463 2.81 -23.19 -9.79
N LEU A 464 2.16 -23.49 -10.92
CA LEU A 464 0.88 -24.22 -10.94
C LEU A 464 1.05 -25.73 -10.55
N CYS A 465 1.88 -26.08 -9.55
CA CYS A 465 1.82 -27.42 -8.94
C CYS A 465 0.55 -27.48 -8.05
N HIS A 466 -0.23 -28.57 -8.07
CA HIS A 466 -1.63 -28.67 -7.59
C HIS A 466 -1.96 -28.34 -6.11
N ASN A 467 -1.01 -27.92 -5.27
CA ASN A 467 -1.21 -27.64 -3.83
C ASN A 467 -0.79 -26.20 -3.43
N PHE A 468 -0.66 -25.27 -4.38
CA PHE A 468 -0.23 -23.91 -4.07
C PHE A 468 -1.40 -23.04 -3.58
N VAL A 469 -1.28 -22.54 -2.35
CA VAL A 469 -2.16 -21.49 -1.82
C VAL A 469 -1.53 -20.14 -2.18
N LEU A 470 -2.08 -19.46 -3.19
CA LEU A 470 -1.74 -18.06 -3.44
C LEU A 470 -2.08 -17.21 -2.20
N PRO A 471 -1.33 -16.13 -1.91
CA PRO A 471 -1.70 -15.19 -0.85
C PRO A 471 -3.16 -14.72 -1.01
N GLN A 472 -3.86 -14.43 0.10
CA GLN A 472 -5.28 -14.03 0.09
C GLN A 472 -5.55 -12.63 -0.54
N TYR A 473 -4.57 -12.08 -1.26
CA TYR A 473 -4.55 -10.77 -1.90
C TYR A 473 -4.11 -10.95 -3.37
N PRO A 474 -4.68 -10.22 -4.35
CA PRO A 474 -5.59 -9.08 -4.20
C PRO A 474 -7.07 -9.46 -4.06
N ASP A 475 -7.84 -8.54 -3.50
CA ASP A 475 -9.27 -8.36 -3.80
C ASP A 475 -9.43 -7.14 -4.74
N ASP A 476 -10.62 -6.57 -4.88
CA ASP A 476 -10.89 -5.33 -5.63
C ASP A 476 -11.38 -4.18 -4.72
N ALA A 477 -11.14 -4.29 -3.40
CA ALA A 477 -11.78 -3.43 -2.40
C ALA A 477 -11.47 -1.94 -2.56
N GLN A 478 -10.28 -1.57 -3.04
CA GLN A 478 -9.93 -0.16 -3.31
C GLN A 478 -10.96 0.51 -4.23
N LYS A 479 -11.30 -0.15 -5.35
CA LYS A 479 -12.31 0.32 -6.31
C LYS A 479 -13.69 0.35 -5.67
N VAL A 480 -14.09 -0.72 -4.97
CA VAL A 480 -15.40 -0.81 -4.32
C VAL A 480 -15.61 0.33 -3.32
N ILE A 481 -14.64 0.55 -2.43
CA ILE A 481 -14.70 1.60 -1.40
C ILE A 481 -14.68 2.98 -2.07
N ALA A 482 -13.67 3.27 -2.90
CA ALA A 482 -13.49 4.59 -3.50
C ALA A 482 -14.66 5.00 -4.40
N CYS A 483 -15.33 4.05 -5.08
CA CYS A 483 -16.50 4.35 -5.91
C CYS A 483 -17.81 4.41 -5.11
N SER A 484 -17.98 3.59 -4.06
CA SER A 484 -19.13 3.68 -3.13
C SER A 484 -19.07 4.91 -2.20
N ASP A 485 -17.90 5.51 -2.02
CA ASP A 485 -17.73 6.79 -1.33
C ASP A 485 -17.98 8.02 -2.24
N LYS A 486 -18.25 7.86 -3.54
CA LYS A 486 -18.54 9.00 -4.41
C LYS A 486 -19.93 9.55 -4.13
N ARG A 487 -20.04 10.87 -3.93
CA ARG A 487 -21.32 11.60 -3.87
C ARG A 487 -22.07 11.58 -5.21
N TYR A 488 -21.32 11.55 -6.31
CA TYR A 488 -21.84 11.49 -7.68
C TYR A 488 -21.12 10.40 -8.47
N LYS A 489 -21.88 9.48 -9.08
CA LYS A 489 -21.34 8.40 -9.92
C LYS A 489 -20.78 8.96 -11.24
N LEU A 490 -19.51 8.68 -11.53
CA LEU A 490 -18.90 8.99 -12.81
C LEU A 490 -19.45 8.03 -13.90
N ASN A 491 -20.12 8.55 -14.93
CA ASN A 491 -20.55 7.76 -16.09
C ASN A 491 -20.44 8.55 -17.41
N GLU A 492 -19.20 8.89 -17.76
CA GLU A 492 -18.89 9.78 -18.88
C GLU A 492 -18.51 9.05 -20.17
N ASN A 493 -18.52 9.82 -21.26
CA ASN A 493 -18.00 9.44 -22.57
C ASN A 493 -16.53 9.90 -22.72
N VAL A 494 -15.87 9.45 -23.79
CA VAL A 494 -14.44 9.76 -24.04
C VAL A 494 -14.18 11.27 -24.18
N THR A 495 -15.10 12.04 -24.77
CA THR A 495 -14.93 13.49 -24.96
C THR A 495 -14.93 14.25 -23.64
N SER A 496 -15.84 13.91 -22.71
CA SER A 496 -15.89 14.53 -21.38
C SER A 496 -14.66 14.17 -20.54
N LEU A 497 -14.24 12.90 -20.60
CA LEU A 497 -13.01 12.45 -19.95
C LEU A 497 -11.76 13.13 -20.53
N GLN A 498 -11.71 13.35 -21.85
CA GLN A 498 -10.62 14.06 -22.50
C GLN A 498 -10.51 15.50 -21.99
N GLN A 499 -11.63 16.21 -21.84
CA GLN A 499 -11.65 17.55 -21.25
C GLN A 499 -11.13 17.53 -19.80
N ARG A 500 -11.58 16.59 -18.96
CA ARG A 500 -11.09 16.46 -17.58
C ARG A 500 -9.59 16.17 -17.50
N PHE A 501 -9.06 15.39 -18.44
CA PHE A 501 -7.63 15.15 -18.56
C PHE A 501 -6.88 16.44 -18.94
N GLU A 502 -7.36 17.18 -19.94
CA GLU A 502 -6.77 18.45 -20.38
C GLU A 502 -6.79 19.51 -19.28
N ASP A 503 -7.89 19.61 -18.53
CA ASP A 503 -8.04 20.51 -17.38
C ASP A 503 -7.01 20.18 -16.28
N MET A 504 -6.82 18.88 -15.96
CA MET A 504 -5.82 18.42 -14.99
C MET A 504 -4.39 18.66 -15.50
N ALA A 505 -4.12 18.41 -16.78
CA ALA A 505 -2.83 18.60 -17.41
C ALA A 505 -2.38 20.07 -17.48
N THR A 506 -3.26 21.04 -17.17
CA THR A 506 -2.87 22.46 -17.08
C THR A 506 -2.00 22.80 -15.87
N TYR A 507 -2.00 21.98 -14.81
CA TYR A 507 -1.26 22.25 -13.57
C TYR A 507 -0.43 21.09 -13.02
N THR A 508 -0.52 19.88 -13.62
CA THR A 508 0.33 18.75 -13.23
C THR A 508 0.74 17.91 -14.44
N SER A 509 2.04 17.67 -14.59
CA SER A 509 2.58 16.80 -15.64
C SER A 509 2.17 15.33 -15.45
N PHE A 510 1.76 14.93 -14.24
CA PHE A 510 1.33 13.58 -13.88
C PHE A 510 -0.19 13.32 -14.04
N ALA A 511 -0.92 14.21 -14.71
CA ALA A 511 -2.37 14.10 -14.92
C ALA A 511 -2.81 12.76 -15.56
N ASP A 512 -1.98 12.19 -16.43
CA ASP A 512 -2.23 10.93 -17.14
C ASP A 512 -2.04 9.68 -16.26
N VAL A 513 -1.14 9.75 -15.27
CA VAL A 513 -0.98 8.76 -14.20
C VAL A 513 -2.16 8.87 -13.24
N TRP A 514 -2.40 10.07 -12.69
CA TRP A 514 -3.38 10.26 -11.62
C TRP A 514 -4.82 10.03 -12.08
N MET A 515 -5.23 10.64 -13.20
CA MET A 515 -6.58 10.40 -13.73
C MET A 515 -6.74 8.95 -14.20
N GLY A 516 -5.65 8.28 -14.62
CA GLY A 516 -5.65 6.87 -15.00
C GLY A 516 -5.90 5.90 -13.85
N ALA A 517 -5.74 6.34 -12.61
CA ALA A 517 -5.90 5.52 -11.42
C ALA A 517 -7.35 5.03 -11.19
N GLY A 518 -7.48 3.93 -10.47
CA GLY A 518 -8.73 3.22 -10.18
C GLY A 518 -9.81 4.10 -9.51
N PRO A 519 -9.47 4.90 -8.47
CA PRO A 519 -10.42 5.83 -7.86
C PRO A 519 -10.87 7.01 -8.74
N ASN A 520 -10.21 7.23 -9.88
CA ASN A 520 -10.53 8.27 -10.85
C ASN A 520 -11.24 7.65 -12.07
N LEU A 521 -10.53 7.40 -13.17
CA LEU A 521 -11.12 6.78 -14.36
C LEU A 521 -11.73 5.41 -14.08
N GLY A 522 -11.17 4.65 -13.14
CA GLY A 522 -11.68 3.32 -12.76
C GLY A 522 -13.06 3.32 -12.10
N CYS A 523 -13.58 4.45 -11.59
CA CYS A 523 -14.97 4.55 -11.15
C CYS A 523 -15.95 4.82 -12.30
N ASN A 524 -15.48 5.01 -13.54
CA ASN A 524 -16.37 5.30 -14.65
C ASN A 524 -17.28 4.11 -14.98
N GLY A 525 -18.59 4.35 -15.00
CA GLY A 525 -19.62 3.33 -15.17
C GLY A 525 -19.85 2.45 -13.94
N TRP A 526 -19.42 2.88 -12.74
CA TRP A 526 -19.77 2.20 -11.48
C TRP A 526 -21.27 2.29 -11.24
N ASP A 527 -21.94 1.14 -11.10
CA ASP A 527 -23.39 1.08 -10.96
C ASP A 527 -23.86 0.13 -9.85
N ILE A 528 -23.18 0.19 -8.71
CA ILE A 528 -23.64 -0.35 -7.43
C ILE A 528 -24.00 0.85 -6.56
N GLU A 529 -25.15 0.79 -5.87
CA GLU A 529 -25.57 1.84 -4.93
C GLU A 529 -25.10 1.50 -3.52
N ALA A 530 -24.40 2.43 -2.88
CA ALA A 530 -24.02 2.29 -1.48
C ALA A 530 -25.26 2.36 -0.58
N LYS A 531 -25.42 1.38 0.31
CA LYS A 531 -26.44 1.36 1.36
C LYS A 531 -25.93 2.09 2.60
N ASP A 532 -26.73 3.06 3.01
CA ASP A 532 -26.52 4.03 4.07
C ASP A 532 -26.37 3.39 5.46
N PRO A 533 -25.71 4.07 6.42
CA PRO A 533 -26.52 4.60 7.52
C PRO A 533 -26.07 5.99 8.06
N PRO A 534 -27.01 6.78 8.64
CA PRO A 534 -28.29 7.24 8.10
C PRO A 534 -28.11 8.62 7.43
N MET A 535 -27.03 8.82 6.69
CA MET A 535 -26.48 10.12 6.36
C MET A 535 -25.73 10.08 5.03
N ARG A 536 -26.36 10.61 3.98
CA ARG A 536 -25.70 10.89 2.70
C ARG A 536 -24.49 11.79 2.94
N TRP A 537 -23.49 11.77 2.07
CA TRP A 537 -22.38 12.72 2.15
C TRP A 537 -22.84 14.19 2.21
N ASP A 538 -23.92 14.53 1.49
CA ASP A 538 -24.62 15.82 1.59
C ASP A 538 -24.98 16.24 3.03
N ASP A 539 -25.34 15.28 3.87
CA ASP A 539 -25.84 15.47 5.24
C ASP A 539 -24.74 15.26 6.30
N HIS A 540 -23.61 14.66 5.93
CA HIS A 540 -22.55 14.25 6.87
C HIS A 540 -21.81 15.46 7.47
N PRO A 541 -21.59 15.54 8.80
CA PRO A 541 -21.03 16.73 9.46
C PRO A 541 -19.68 17.19 8.91
N ILE A 542 -18.86 16.26 8.40
CA ILE A 542 -17.56 16.59 7.78
C ILE A 542 -17.69 17.44 6.51
N HIS A 543 -18.85 17.43 5.84
CA HIS A 543 -19.12 18.26 4.65
C HIS A 543 -19.97 19.50 4.97
N GLN A 544 -20.39 19.65 6.23
CA GLN A 544 -21.12 20.83 6.69
C GLN A 544 -20.15 21.97 7.04
N PRO A 545 -20.58 23.24 6.94
CA PRO A 545 -19.74 24.40 7.27
C PRO A 545 -19.56 24.61 8.79
N LYS A 546 -20.30 23.87 9.63
CA LYS A 546 -20.24 23.97 11.09
C LYS A 546 -19.02 23.19 11.60
N THR A 547 -18.21 23.84 12.44
CA THR A 547 -17.12 23.18 13.17
C THR A 547 -17.62 22.03 14.05
N ILE A 548 -16.88 20.93 14.04
CA ILE A 548 -17.13 19.72 14.82
C ILE A 548 -16.39 19.85 16.16
N GLU A 549 -17.14 19.84 17.25
CA GLU A 549 -16.61 19.76 18.61
C GLU A 549 -16.38 18.29 18.97
N THR A 550 -15.15 17.90 19.34
CA THR A 550 -14.79 16.53 19.75
C THR A 550 -14.38 16.50 21.23
N SER A 551 -14.55 15.37 21.91
CA SER A 551 -14.21 15.24 23.33
C SER A 551 -12.70 15.34 23.62
N PHE A 552 -11.86 15.15 22.61
CA PHE A 552 -10.44 15.52 22.62
C PHE A 552 -10.01 16.13 21.27
N PRO A 553 -9.07 17.09 21.22
CA PRO A 553 -8.64 17.70 19.96
C PRO A 553 -7.95 16.72 19.01
N VAL A 554 -8.29 16.78 17.72
CA VAL A 554 -7.66 16.00 16.64
C VAL A 554 -6.30 16.61 16.28
N LEU A 555 -5.30 15.75 16.03
CA LEU A 555 -3.97 16.15 15.56
C LEU A 555 -3.78 15.79 14.08
N PHE A 556 -3.54 16.80 13.25
CA PHE A 556 -3.21 16.66 11.84
C PHE A 556 -1.69 16.68 11.63
N LEU A 557 -1.20 15.83 10.74
CA LEU A 557 0.20 15.77 10.33
C LEU A 557 0.28 15.82 8.80
N SER A 558 1.19 16.62 8.27
CA SER A 558 1.31 16.82 6.81
C SER A 558 2.72 17.29 6.45
N ASN A 559 3.24 16.82 5.31
CA ASN A 559 4.46 17.35 4.75
C ASN A 559 4.21 18.70 4.06
N HIS A 560 5.26 19.51 3.93
CA HIS A 560 5.23 20.78 3.23
C HIS A 560 4.87 20.61 1.74
N LEU A 561 5.37 19.54 1.11
CA LEU A 561 5.02 19.12 -0.25
C LEU A 561 4.68 17.62 -0.24
N ASP A 562 3.42 17.28 -0.42
CA ASP A 562 2.93 15.90 -0.49
C ASP A 562 2.32 15.66 -1.88
N PRO A 563 2.77 14.63 -2.63
CA PRO A 563 2.39 14.46 -4.02
C PRO A 563 0.92 14.06 -4.25
N VAL A 564 0.20 13.65 -3.20
CA VAL A 564 -1.20 13.17 -3.29
C VAL A 564 -2.13 13.70 -2.19
N THR A 565 -1.60 14.18 -1.05
CA THR A 565 -2.37 14.81 0.04
C THR A 565 -1.75 16.15 0.47
N PRO A 566 -1.84 17.20 -0.36
CA PRO A 566 -1.09 18.44 -0.21
C PRO A 566 -1.44 19.19 1.09
N LEU A 567 -0.53 20.02 1.58
CA LEU A 567 -0.69 20.78 2.84
C LEU A 567 -1.97 21.63 2.86
N SER A 568 -2.44 22.09 1.70
CA SER A 568 -3.72 22.81 1.54
C SER A 568 -4.92 21.99 2.07
N ALA A 569 -4.95 20.68 1.81
CA ALA A 569 -5.97 19.75 2.31
C ALA A 569 -5.90 19.62 3.84
N ALA A 570 -4.69 19.41 4.40
CA ALA A 570 -4.50 19.34 5.85
C ALA A 570 -4.93 20.62 6.57
N LEU A 571 -4.58 21.79 6.04
CA LEU A 571 -5.00 23.09 6.58
C LEU A 571 -6.51 23.31 6.45
N LYS A 572 -7.17 22.82 5.39
CA LYS A 572 -8.63 22.87 5.23
C LYS A 572 -9.32 21.97 6.25
N MET A 573 -8.89 20.72 6.37
CA MET A 573 -9.47 19.73 7.29
C MET A 573 -9.27 20.11 8.76
N THR A 574 -8.12 20.69 9.13
CA THR A 574 -7.89 21.18 10.50
C THR A 574 -8.94 22.20 10.93
N ARG A 575 -9.43 23.05 10.02
CA ARG A 575 -10.48 24.06 10.32
C ARG A 575 -11.88 23.46 10.56
N LYS A 576 -12.12 22.20 10.16
CA LYS A 576 -13.41 21.54 10.37
C LYS A 576 -13.58 21.06 11.82
N PHE A 577 -12.51 20.96 12.61
CA PHE A 577 -12.54 20.46 13.98
C PHE A 577 -12.15 21.55 14.99
N ALA A 578 -12.89 21.65 16.08
CA ALA A 578 -12.64 22.64 17.12
C ALA A 578 -11.38 22.30 17.92
N ASN A 579 -10.57 23.32 18.22
CA ASN A 579 -9.31 23.21 18.97
C ASN A 579 -8.25 22.26 18.35
N ALA A 580 -8.49 21.73 17.14
CA ALA A 580 -7.57 20.86 16.45
C ALA A 580 -6.23 21.54 16.15
N SER A 581 -5.18 20.74 16.08
CA SER A 581 -3.80 21.20 15.84
C SER A 581 -3.23 20.57 14.59
N ILE A 582 -2.23 21.22 13.98
CA ILE A 582 -1.46 20.68 12.87
C ILE A 582 0.05 20.76 13.17
N ILE A 583 0.78 19.72 12.75
CA ILE A 583 2.23 19.71 12.61
C ILE A 583 2.54 19.67 11.12
N GLU A 584 3.22 20.70 10.62
CA GLU A 584 3.78 20.72 9.27
C GLU A 584 5.23 20.24 9.31
N GLN A 585 5.53 19.13 8.65
CA GLN A 585 6.88 18.65 8.48
C GLN A 585 7.50 19.26 7.21
N LYS A 586 8.66 19.91 7.31
CA LYS A 586 9.40 20.50 6.19
C LYS A 586 10.15 19.41 5.41
N ALA A 587 9.38 18.55 4.77
CA ALA A 587 9.82 17.44 3.93
C ALA A 587 9.04 17.42 2.61
N GLU A 588 9.56 16.64 1.66
CA GLU A 588 8.81 16.16 0.51
C GLU A 588 8.35 14.71 0.69
N GLY A 589 7.20 14.36 0.11
CA GLY A 589 6.68 13.00 0.02
C GLY A 589 5.34 12.80 0.71
N HIS A 590 4.84 11.56 0.68
CA HIS A 590 3.50 11.23 1.17
C HIS A 590 3.53 10.78 2.64
N CYS A 591 2.70 11.42 3.48
CA CYS A 591 2.70 11.29 4.95
C CYS A 591 4.04 11.68 5.62
N THR A 592 4.00 12.06 6.90
CA THR A 592 5.23 12.43 7.64
C THR A 592 6.24 11.28 7.74
N LEU A 593 5.81 10.04 7.56
CA LEU A 593 6.71 8.89 7.41
C LEU A 593 7.73 9.03 6.26
N SER A 594 7.52 9.89 5.25
CA SER A 594 8.46 10.05 4.13
C SER A 594 9.88 10.45 4.57
N CYS A 595 10.01 11.19 5.68
CA CYS A 595 11.27 11.64 6.27
C CYS A 595 11.30 11.43 7.79
N VAL A 596 12.46 11.04 8.35
CA VAL A 596 12.65 11.08 9.80
C VAL A 596 12.65 12.55 10.29
N SER A 597 11.81 12.85 11.27
CA SER A 597 11.92 14.09 12.05
C SER A 597 11.77 13.78 13.54
N LEU A 598 12.85 13.98 14.30
CA LEU A 598 12.81 13.82 15.76
C LEU A 598 11.82 14.81 16.43
N CYS A 599 11.62 15.98 15.81
CA CYS A 599 10.62 16.96 16.24
C CYS A 599 9.21 16.40 16.12
N THR A 600 8.84 15.85 14.96
CA THR A 600 7.53 15.24 14.72
C THR A 600 7.28 14.07 15.69
N ILE A 601 8.27 13.20 15.87
CA ILE A 601 8.15 12.02 16.77
C ILE A 601 7.92 12.42 18.23
N LYS A 602 8.61 13.47 18.72
CA LYS A 602 8.42 13.97 20.09
C LYS A 602 6.99 14.50 20.30
N HIS A 603 6.42 15.19 19.33
CA HIS A 603 5.02 15.63 19.40
C HIS A 603 4.03 14.47 19.32
N ILE A 604 4.29 13.45 18.48
CA ILE A 604 3.46 12.22 18.42
C ILE A 604 3.41 11.52 19.79
N ARG A 605 4.56 11.31 20.43
CA ARG A 605 4.62 10.71 21.78
C ARG A 605 3.89 11.56 22.80
N ALA A 606 4.20 12.85 22.90
CA ALA A 606 3.55 13.74 23.86
C ALA A 606 2.01 13.82 23.68
N TYR A 607 1.50 13.74 22.45
CA TYR A 607 0.07 13.66 22.19
C TYR A 607 -0.54 12.33 22.66
N LEU A 608 0.09 11.19 22.31
CA LEU A 608 -0.40 9.84 22.62
C LEU A 608 -0.24 9.43 24.08
N ASP A 609 0.84 9.84 24.74
CA ASP A 609 1.23 9.42 26.08
C ASP A 609 0.74 10.43 27.15
N GLU A 610 0.90 11.74 26.88
CA GLU A 610 0.64 12.81 27.86
C GLU A 610 -0.62 13.64 27.55
N GLY A 611 -1.24 13.49 26.36
CA GLY A 611 -2.33 14.35 25.92
C GLY A 611 -1.91 15.78 25.58
N VAL A 612 -0.63 16.02 25.33
CA VAL A 612 -0.13 17.35 24.96
C VAL A 612 -0.46 17.62 23.49
N VAL A 613 -1.44 18.50 23.26
CA VAL A 613 -1.80 19.00 21.93
C VAL A 613 -0.92 20.21 21.60
N PRO A 614 -0.26 20.27 20.43
CA PRO A 614 0.45 21.46 20.00
C PRO A 614 -0.50 22.67 19.83
N PRO A 615 0.00 23.91 19.81
CA PRO A 615 -0.86 25.09 19.69
C PRO A 615 -1.68 25.08 18.38
N ALA A 616 -3.00 25.27 18.50
CA ALA A 616 -3.90 25.36 17.36
C ALA A 616 -3.44 26.43 16.33
N PRO A 617 -3.60 26.16 15.03
CA PRO A 617 -3.11 27.03 13.97
C PRO A 617 -3.78 28.41 13.99
N LYS A 618 -2.96 29.46 13.90
CA LYS A 618 -3.40 30.83 13.73
C LYS A 618 -3.37 31.17 12.25
N TYR A 619 -4.54 31.32 11.63
CA TYR A 619 -4.65 31.71 10.23
C TYR A 619 -4.61 33.24 10.09
N GLY A 620 -3.66 33.73 9.29
CA GLY A 620 -3.57 35.13 8.90
C GLY A 620 -4.35 35.45 7.63
N SER A 621 -4.12 36.63 7.06
CA SER A 621 -4.64 36.99 5.72
C SER A 621 -4.00 36.18 4.60
N ASP A 622 -2.83 35.61 4.85
CA ASP A 622 -2.01 34.86 3.92
C ASP A 622 -1.16 33.81 4.68
N THR A 623 -0.36 33.03 3.95
CA THR A 623 0.54 32.02 4.53
C THR A 623 1.69 32.61 5.33
N SER A 624 2.15 33.84 5.02
CA SER A 624 3.27 34.50 5.73
C SER A 624 2.89 35.02 7.12
N THR A 625 1.61 35.36 7.29
CA THR A 625 1.00 35.82 8.54
C THR A 625 0.38 34.68 9.35
N SER A 626 0.18 33.51 8.74
CA SER A 626 -0.27 32.30 9.42
C SER A 626 0.84 31.63 10.22
N LYS A 627 0.49 30.96 11.33
CA LYS A 627 1.45 30.29 12.24
C LYS A 627 0.87 29.00 12.82
N TRP A 628 1.65 27.93 12.77
CA TRP A 628 1.38 26.63 13.38
C TRP A 628 2.71 25.94 13.73
N THR A 629 2.66 24.73 14.27
CA THR A 629 3.86 23.96 14.65
C THR A 629 4.55 23.43 13.40
N THR A 630 5.85 23.71 13.23
CA THR A 630 6.66 23.23 12.11
C THR A 630 7.84 22.40 12.61
N CYS A 631 8.10 21.27 11.96
CA CYS A 631 9.22 20.39 12.26
C CYS A 631 10.12 20.21 11.02
N GLU A 632 11.43 20.30 11.19
CA GLU A 632 12.39 20.07 10.09
C GLU A 632 12.58 18.58 9.81
N CYS A 633 12.89 18.24 8.55
CA CYS A 633 13.28 16.91 8.11
C CYS A 633 14.77 16.68 8.40
N ASP A 634 15.14 15.60 9.11
CA ASP A 634 16.51 15.30 9.51
C ASP A 634 17.34 14.60 8.37
N GLU A 635 16.76 14.33 7.19
CA GLU A 635 17.37 13.57 6.09
C GLU A 635 17.19 14.21 4.71
N LYS A 636 18.01 13.83 3.72
CA LYS A 636 17.81 14.12 2.29
C LYS A 636 18.09 12.88 1.43
N PRO A 637 17.61 12.81 0.17
CA PRO A 637 18.09 11.83 -0.80
C PRO A 637 19.62 11.90 -0.93
N TRP A 638 20.29 10.74 -0.98
CA TRP A 638 21.76 10.59 -0.93
C TRP A 638 22.50 11.21 0.28
N LYS A 639 21.78 11.68 1.31
CA LYS A 639 22.35 12.09 2.61
C LYS A 639 21.39 11.68 3.73
N SER A 640 21.46 10.42 4.11
CA SER A 640 20.48 9.73 4.97
C SER A 640 21.15 9.05 6.16
N LEU A 641 20.35 8.52 7.09
CA LEU A 641 20.86 7.71 8.19
C LEU A 641 21.59 6.43 7.72
N ASN A 642 21.45 6.04 6.44
CA ASN A 642 22.17 4.91 5.84
C ASN A 642 23.68 5.17 5.75
N ASP A 643 24.10 6.42 5.54
CA ASP A 643 25.51 6.76 5.30
C ASP A 643 26.37 6.61 6.57
N ILE A 644 25.70 6.53 7.73
CA ILE A 644 26.28 6.20 9.04
C ILE A 644 26.49 4.68 9.18
N SER A 645 25.73 3.85 8.44
CA SER A 645 25.71 2.38 8.57
C SER A 645 26.83 1.63 7.83
N ALA A 646 27.76 2.35 7.19
CA ALA A 646 29.09 1.81 6.87
C ALA A 646 29.90 1.42 8.15
N VAL A 647 29.39 1.79 9.33
CA VAL A 647 29.91 1.46 10.67
C VAL A 647 29.03 0.40 11.37
N SER A 648 28.63 -0.66 10.67
CA SER A 648 27.68 -1.67 11.17
C SER A 648 28.25 -2.69 12.18
N ASN A 649 29.27 -2.32 12.95
CA ASN A 649 29.91 -3.22 13.94
C ASN A 649 30.48 -2.51 15.17
N VAL A 650 30.10 -1.26 15.46
CA VAL A 650 30.63 -0.50 16.61
C VAL A 650 29.52 0.09 17.47
N ASP A 651 29.75 0.00 18.78
CA ASP A 651 29.01 0.64 19.87
C ASP A 651 28.61 2.09 19.50
N ILE A 652 27.30 2.37 19.52
CA ILE A 652 26.69 3.65 19.09
C ILE A 652 27.28 4.83 19.89
N ASN A 653 27.74 4.57 21.12
CA ASN A 653 28.35 5.56 22.00
C ASN A 653 29.77 5.98 21.60
N ALA A 654 30.46 5.24 20.73
CA ALA A 654 31.92 5.34 20.57
C ALA A 654 32.42 6.01 19.27
N GLN A 655 31.58 6.17 18.24
CA GLN A 655 32.05 6.64 16.91
C GLN A 655 31.22 7.75 16.24
N VAL A 656 30.09 8.18 16.81
CA VAL A 656 29.22 9.21 16.20
C VAL A 656 29.62 10.63 16.66
N HIS A 657 30.82 11.07 16.26
CA HIS A 657 31.40 12.36 16.65
C HIS A 657 31.78 13.29 15.48
N THR A 658 31.35 12.99 14.26
CA THR A 658 31.47 13.93 13.13
C THR A 658 30.34 14.96 13.18
N GLU A 659 30.65 16.26 13.07
CA GLU A 659 29.64 17.33 13.05
C GLU A 659 28.68 17.22 11.85
N ASP A 660 29.12 16.56 10.77
CA ASP A 660 28.32 16.28 9.57
C ASP A 660 27.28 15.14 9.73
N SER A 661 27.28 14.42 10.87
CA SER A 661 26.35 13.31 11.13
C SER A 661 24.97 13.80 11.56
N ILE A 662 23.90 13.21 11.00
CA ILE A 662 22.50 13.45 11.40
C ILE A 662 22.27 13.12 12.89
N LEU A 663 23.05 12.19 13.44
CA LEU A 663 22.98 11.78 14.84
C LEU A 663 23.90 12.60 15.77
N TYR A 664 24.63 13.59 15.26
CA TYR A 664 25.50 14.43 16.08
C TYR A 664 24.70 15.22 17.12
N GLY A 665 25.17 15.20 18.36
CA GLY A 665 24.52 15.89 19.49
C GLY A 665 23.19 15.29 19.96
N LYS A 666 22.72 14.18 19.38
CA LYS A 666 21.54 13.44 19.86
C LYS A 666 21.94 12.51 21.01
N SER A 667 21.02 12.28 21.95
CA SER A 667 21.18 11.21 22.96
C SER A 667 21.00 9.81 22.34
N ALA A 668 21.43 8.77 23.04
CA ALA A 668 21.29 7.38 22.58
C ALA A 668 19.81 6.99 22.34
N GLU A 669 18.88 7.46 23.18
CA GLU A 669 17.45 7.20 23.03
C GLU A 669 16.84 7.93 21.82
N GLU A 670 17.27 9.16 21.57
CA GLU A 670 16.87 9.92 20.37
C GLU A 670 17.42 9.25 19.11
N ALA A 671 18.66 8.77 19.12
CA ALA A 671 19.25 8.02 18.03
C ALA A 671 18.53 6.68 17.77
N GLU A 672 18.23 5.90 18.81
CA GLU A 672 17.43 4.66 18.70
C GLU A 672 16.04 4.97 18.10
N THR A 673 15.40 6.05 18.56
CA THR A 673 14.09 6.49 18.07
C THR A 673 14.12 6.91 16.60
N MET A 674 15.14 7.66 16.17
CA MET A 674 15.32 8.06 14.77
C MET A 674 15.59 6.84 13.87
N VAL A 675 16.39 5.88 14.32
CA VAL A 675 16.65 4.62 13.60
C VAL A 675 15.38 3.75 13.53
N ALA A 676 14.58 3.68 14.59
CA ALA A 676 13.30 2.97 14.58
C ALA A 676 12.32 3.60 13.57
N TYR A 677 12.23 4.92 13.50
CA TYR A 677 11.39 5.62 12.54
C TYR A 677 11.86 5.44 11.09
N ARG A 678 13.18 5.51 10.83
CA ARG A 678 13.79 5.20 9.54
C ARG A 678 13.43 3.78 9.08
N ASN A 679 13.54 2.81 9.99
CA ASN A 679 13.20 1.42 9.68
C ASN A 679 11.70 1.27 9.41
N LEU A 680 10.84 1.90 10.22
CA LEU A 680 9.40 1.96 9.98
C LEU A 680 9.08 2.53 8.59
N ARG A 681 9.61 3.71 8.24
CA ARG A 681 9.45 4.32 6.91
C ARG A 681 9.77 3.30 5.83
N ASN A 682 11.00 2.78 5.83
CA ASN A 682 11.51 2.00 4.71
C ASN A 682 10.61 0.79 4.40
N HIS A 683 10.05 0.15 5.43
CA HIS A 683 9.10 -0.95 5.27
C HIS A 683 7.65 -0.48 5.02
N PHE A 684 7.24 0.68 5.55
CA PHE A 684 5.94 1.29 5.24
C PHE A 684 5.83 1.64 3.75
N VAL A 685 6.90 2.11 3.11
CA VAL A 685 6.94 2.31 1.65
C VAL A 685 6.68 1.01 0.90
N LEU A 686 7.37 -0.07 1.30
CA LEU A 686 7.22 -1.37 0.66
C LEU A 686 5.80 -1.92 0.86
N PHE A 687 5.22 -1.65 2.03
CA PHE A 687 3.86 -2.03 2.38
C PHE A 687 2.81 -1.26 1.55
N THR A 688 2.88 0.08 1.46
CA THR A 688 1.93 0.87 0.67
C THR A 688 2.10 0.67 -0.84
N LYS A 689 3.34 0.48 -1.33
CA LYS A 689 3.57 0.05 -2.73
C LYS A 689 3.04 -1.35 -2.99
N GLY A 690 3.12 -2.25 -2.02
CA GLY A 690 2.51 -3.57 -2.07
C GLY A 690 1.01 -3.47 -2.34
N ILE A 691 0.31 -2.60 -1.59
CA ILE A 691 -1.11 -2.27 -1.80
C ILE A 691 -1.32 -1.73 -3.23
N GLU A 692 -0.69 -0.63 -3.63
CA GLU A 692 -0.90 -0.02 -4.96
C GLU A 692 -0.58 -0.98 -6.13
N SER A 693 0.44 -1.83 -5.98
CA SER A 693 0.82 -2.81 -7.00
C SER A 693 -0.20 -3.95 -7.18
N GLN A 694 -0.96 -4.29 -6.13
CA GLN A 694 -1.97 -5.35 -6.17
C GLN A 694 -3.23 -4.94 -6.93
N TYR A 695 -3.56 -3.64 -6.94
CA TYR A 695 -4.78 -3.14 -7.58
C TYR A 695 -4.53 -2.55 -8.98
N GLU A 696 -3.36 -1.94 -9.25
CA GLU A 696 -3.21 -1.10 -10.45
C GLU A 696 -1.88 -1.20 -11.23
N SER A 697 -0.76 -1.64 -10.64
CA SER A 697 0.53 -1.48 -11.33
C SER A 697 0.68 -2.41 -12.52
N ARG A 698 0.64 -1.82 -13.72
CA ARG A 698 0.98 -2.49 -14.98
C ARG A 698 2.48 -2.54 -15.23
N SER A 699 3.24 -1.68 -14.54
CA SER A 699 4.68 -1.47 -14.75
C SER A 699 5.50 -2.78 -14.64
N PRO A 700 6.40 -3.06 -15.60
CA PRO A 700 7.24 -4.26 -15.60
C PRO A 700 8.54 -4.10 -14.77
N PHE A 701 8.73 -2.97 -14.08
CA PHE A 701 9.87 -2.80 -13.17
C PHE A 701 9.66 -3.60 -11.89
N ARG A 702 10.75 -4.02 -11.23
CA ARG A 702 10.78 -4.76 -9.94
C ARG A 702 10.22 -3.93 -8.77
N SER A 703 8.99 -3.42 -8.90
CA SER A 703 8.24 -2.49 -8.02
C SER A 703 9.04 -1.41 -7.27
N VAL A 704 10.23 -1.02 -7.74
CA VAL A 704 11.21 -0.25 -6.94
C VAL A 704 11.45 -0.94 -5.57
N HIS A 705 11.59 -2.27 -5.58
CA HIS A 705 11.81 -3.12 -4.41
C HIS A 705 13.14 -2.77 -3.76
N VAL A 706 13.06 -2.04 -2.65
CA VAL A 706 14.13 -1.97 -1.65
C VAL A 706 14.23 -3.34 -0.98
N SER A 707 14.99 -4.24 -1.60
CA SER A 707 15.62 -5.44 -1.01
C SER A 707 14.86 -6.12 0.14
N ASP A 708 13.96 -7.07 -0.18
CA ASP A 708 13.70 -8.17 0.75
C ASP A 708 13.32 -9.48 0.02
N PRO A 709 14.07 -10.59 0.19
CA PRO A 709 13.68 -11.92 -0.32
C PRO A 709 12.50 -12.55 0.44
N VAL A 710 12.12 -12.01 1.61
CA VAL A 710 11.27 -12.68 2.60
C VAL A 710 9.85 -13.03 2.11
N LEU A 711 9.30 -12.33 1.12
CA LEU A 711 7.99 -12.66 0.52
C LEU A 711 8.08 -13.62 -0.69
N MET A 712 9.28 -13.98 -1.15
CA MET A 712 9.50 -14.99 -2.19
C MET A 712 10.22 -16.23 -1.63
N GLY A 713 9.86 -16.63 -0.41
CA GLY A 713 10.26 -17.90 0.23
C GLY A 713 9.70 -19.17 -0.43
N ALA A 714 9.43 -19.16 -1.74
CA ALA A 714 9.23 -20.36 -2.53
C ALA A 714 10.60 -20.80 -3.06
N GLY A 715 11.30 -21.64 -2.28
CA GLY A 715 12.51 -22.30 -2.79
C GLY A 715 12.21 -23.11 -4.04
N GLU A 716 13.23 -23.38 -4.87
CA GLU A 716 13.11 -24.14 -6.13
C GLU A 716 12.71 -25.62 -5.89
N GLN A 717 11.46 -25.85 -5.49
CA GLN A 717 10.84 -27.17 -5.55
C GLN A 717 10.48 -27.45 -7.00
N THR A 718 11.40 -28.12 -7.69
CA THR A 718 11.09 -28.83 -8.94
C THR A 718 9.89 -29.77 -8.64
N CYS A 719 8.75 -29.66 -9.37
CA CYS A 719 7.56 -30.50 -9.11
C CYS A 719 7.86 -31.99 -9.46
N SER A 720 8.70 -32.69 -8.68
CA SER A 720 9.15 -34.06 -8.95
C SER A 720 7.97 -35.02 -8.89
N GLY A 721 7.58 -35.57 -10.05
CA GLY A 721 6.45 -36.49 -10.15
C GLY A 721 6.64 -37.74 -9.29
N LYS A 722 5.58 -38.12 -8.57
CA LYS A 722 5.40 -39.51 -8.13
C LYS A 722 4.74 -40.26 -9.28
N GLU A 723 5.45 -41.24 -9.84
CA GLU A 723 4.83 -42.42 -10.47
C GLU A 723 4.28 -43.35 -9.37
#